data_AF-A0A966SS72-F1
#
_entry.id   AF-A0A966SS72-F1
#
_cell.length_a   1.000
_cell.length_b   1.000
_cell.length_c   1.000
_cell.angle_alpha   90.00
_cell.angle_beta   90.00
_cell.angle_gamma   90.00
#
_symmetry.space_group_name_H-M   'P 1'
#
loop_
_entity.id
_entity.type
_entity.pdbx_description
1 polymer ?
#
loop_
_entity_poly.entity_id
_entity_poly.type
_entity_poly.pdbx_seq_one_letter_code
_entity_poly.pdbx_strand_id
1 'polypeptide(L)'
;ALQSFLVPVYDNTIVDGSRTVGLKLSNPTNGATLGTVDNAVLTVLDDDSVVGFNPQAYSVNENGGSATITISRAGGILGSVSVGYYTGGGTASTNDYVAITNGVATFTNGQTTATFPVSIIDNLIVDGNRTLNLYLTNVVGKAVIGGGTAVLTIVDNEFSAGVLQFNPTAYTAAESSTNVTLTVTRTGGRSGVVSVSYSMADGTATNGLDYTGLPGVLNFGDGETAKTITVQMIVDNLFESDETFQVILSNPTGGAVLGAASNAVVTITDVVLGFPTNNFVVNEAALNGIITIFRANPNNTNNSASVTFSTLPGGTAVPGVDYTPTTQTVTFASGELSKTVLVPLVDDLVGRGSRTVFLQLANTTGGASLARSSAVMTIEDNDPTVVDYVWSSGNAIVLNNGSVASPYPALITVVGVPGAISNVALTLSNFTHSMPSGLDLLLVGPQGQSVVVMSGAGGTNAVAGVTFTLDDLAPVHIPQAGPLVNASYKTTSYATTNFFPAPAPTGPFGADMSVFYGSNPNGVWRLYAVDEVTGAAGVITNGWSLKFSMLVPALTNDLVVAVSGSADTVNVGSNYTYTAAVFNTGSRPANNVTLFNVLSPGLVINSITPSQGTTTVTNGVLVHSVGVIPVGGAATLRINVTPLFVGTASDSVSVIGAEYDNNLANNSAVQTTTVVPAGA
;
A
#
# COMPACT_ATOMS: atom_id res chain seq x y z
N ALA A 1 31.48 -124.10 -30.75
CA ALA A 1 30.67 -123.98 -29.53
C ALA A 1 30.89 -122.58 -28.94
N LEU A 2 29.83 -121.90 -28.49
CA LEU A 2 29.96 -120.62 -27.78
C LEU A 2 30.52 -120.90 -26.38
N GLN A 3 31.56 -120.16 -26.00
CA GLN A 3 32.13 -120.15 -24.66
C GLN A 3 31.87 -118.76 -24.06
N SER A 4 31.46 -118.71 -22.79
CA SER A 4 31.21 -117.46 -22.07
C SER A 4 32.05 -117.40 -20.80
N PHE A 5 32.35 -116.19 -20.36
CA PHE A 5 32.98 -115.91 -19.06
C PHE A 5 32.18 -114.81 -18.34
N LEU A 6 32.28 -114.78 -17.01
CA LEU A 6 31.59 -113.79 -16.19
C LEU A 6 32.51 -112.61 -15.90
N VAL A 7 31.96 -111.40 -16.01
CA VAL A 7 32.58 -110.18 -15.50
C VAL A 7 31.76 -109.76 -14.27
N PRO A 8 32.25 -109.97 -13.03
CA PRO A 8 31.55 -109.48 -11.86
C PRO A 8 31.56 -107.96 -11.86
N VAL A 9 30.39 -107.36 -11.68
CA VAL A 9 30.21 -105.92 -11.47
C VAL A 9 29.83 -105.71 -10.01
N TYR A 10 30.48 -104.75 -9.36
CA TYR A 10 30.18 -104.38 -7.99
C TYR A 10 29.35 -103.11 -7.97
N ASP A 11 28.24 -103.20 -7.27
CA ASP A 11 27.38 -102.06 -6.98
C ASP A 11 28.09 -101.12 -6.00
N ASN A 12 27.91 -99.82 -6.17
CA ASN A 12 28.34 -98.83 -5.19
C ASN A 12 27.12 -97.98 -4.77
N THR A 13 27.33 -96.84 -4.13
CA THR A 13 26.24 -95.95 -3.68
C THR A 13 26.53 -94.49 -4.04
N ILE A 14 27.43 -94.26 -4.99
CA ILE A 14 27.98 -92.96 -5.35
C ILE A 14 27.43 -92.62 -6.72
N VAL A 15 26.78 -91.46 -6.80
CA VAL A 15 26.29 -90.90 -8.06
C VAL A 15 27.50 -90.36 -8.84
N ASP A 16 28.11 -91.18 -9.69
CA ASP A 16 29.31 -90.83 -10.46
C ASP A 16 29.25 -91.15 -11.96
N GLY A 17 28.11 -91.65 -12.43
CA GLY A 17 27.81 -91.87 -13.84
C GLY A 17 28.35 -93.21 -14.37
N SER A 18 27.84 -93.61 -15.53
CA SER A 18 28.20 -94.88 -16.16
C SER A 18 29.69 -94.97 -16.50
N ARG A 19 30.30 -96.13 -16.26
CA ARG A 19 31.72 -96.39 -16.49
C ARG A 19 31.92 -97.41 -17.61
N THR A 20 33.11 -97.47 -18.18
CA THR A 20 33.42 -98.43 -19.25
C THR A 20 34.62 -99.32 -18.89
N VAL A 21 34.59 -100.56 -19.35
CA VAL A 21 35.66 -101.55 -19.22
C VAL A 21 36.01 -102.08 -20.61
N GLY A 22 37.28 -101.96 -21.00
CA GLY A 22 37.77 -102.57 -22.24
C GLY A 22 38.00 -104.06 -22.06
N LEU A 23 37.36 -104.87 -22.90
CA LEU A 23 37.56 -106.32 -22.98
C LEU A 23 38.42 -106.63 -24.20
N LYS A 24 39.46 -107.45 -24.02
CA LYS A 24 40.36 -107.86 -25.09
C LYS A 24 40.65 -109.35 -25.02
N LEU A 25 40.41 -110.05 -26.12
CA LEU A 25 40.84 -111.43 -26.30
C LEU A 25 42.32 -111.43 -26.68
N SER A 26 43.11 -112.31 -26.08
CA SER A 26 44.54 -112.44 -26.39
C SER A 26 45.00 -113.88 -26.22
N ASN A 27 46.13 -114.21 -26.87
CA ASN A 27 46.84 -115.48 -26.73
C ASN A 27 46.00 -116.74 -27.03
N PRO A 28 45.40 -116.88 -28.24
CA PRO A 28 44.73 -118.13 -28.60
C PRO A 28 45.75 -119.28 -28.67
N THR A 29 45.40 -120.44 -28.13
CA THR A 29 46.24 -121.65 -28.11
C THR A 29 45.67 -122.75 -29.01
N ASN A 30 46.41 -123.83 -29.25
CA ASN A 30 45.97 -125.03 -29.98
C ASN A 30 45.50 -124.77 -31.43
N GLY A 31 46.18 -123.87 -32.14
CA GLY A 31 45.94 -123.60 -33.56
C GLY A 31 44.77 -122.65 -33.86
N ALA A 32 44.07 -122.14 -32.85
CA ALA A 32 43.05 -121.12 -33.02
C ALA A 32 43.67 -119.74 -33.35
N THR A 33 42.95 -118.93 -34.13
CA THR A 33 43.27 -117.51 -34.40
C THR A 33 42.15 -116.63 -33.88
N LEU A 34 42.48 -115.40 -33.48
CA LEU A 34 41.45 -114.41 -33.09
C LEU A 34 40.71 -113.93 -34.35
N GLY A 35 39.41 -113.72 -34.23
CA GLY A 35 38.61 -113.13 -35.31
C GLY A 35 38.88 -111.64 -35.50
N THR A 36 38.22 -111.03 -36.48
CA THR A 36 38.35 -109.58 -36.78
C THR A 36 37.82 -108.67 -35.67
N VAL A 37 37.07 -109.22 -34.71
CA VAL A 37 36.64 -108.54 -33.49
C VAL A 37 37.24 -109.27 -32.30
N ASP A 38 38.36 -108.75 -31.80
CA ASP A 38 39.06 -109.26 -30.62
C ASP A 38 38.97 -108.30 -29.42
N ASN A 39 38.28 -107.17 -29.56
CA ASN A 39 38.03 -106.21 -28.49
C ASN A 39 36.53 -105.85 -28.39
N ALA A 40 36.06 -105.56 -27.18
CA ALA A 40 34.73 -105.02 -26.91
C ALA A 40 34.80 -104.01 -25.76
N VAL A 41 33.79 -103.14 -25.65
CA VAL A 41 33.64 -102.26 -24.48
C VAL A 41 32.39 -102.68 -23.73
N LEU A 42 32.55 -102.98 -22.44
CA LEU A 42 31.44 -103.17 -21.51
C LEU A 42 31.15 -101.83 -20.83
N THR A 43 29.95 -101.29 -21.00
CA THR A 43 29.48 -100.14 -20.23
C THR A 43 28.73 -100.64 -19.00
N VAL A 44 29.23 -100.28 -17.82
CA VAL A 44 28.54 -100.45 -16.54
C VAL A 44 27.70 -99.21 -16.30
N LEU A 45 26.39 -99.35 -16.31
CA LEU A 45 25.48 -98.24 -16.07
C LEU A 45 25.42 -97.93 -14.57
N ASP A 46 25.56 -96.66 -14.22
CA ASP A 46 25.32 -96.19 -12.85
C ASP A 46 23.81 -96.01 -12.64
N ASP A 47 23.28 -96.69 -11.62
CA ASP A 47 21.87 -96.63 -11.23
C ASP A 47 21.64 -95.89 -9.90
N ASP A 48 22.68 -95.33 -9.30
CA ASP A 48 22.59 -94.48 -8.11
C ASP A 48 22.14 -93.06 -8.45
N SER A 49 21.28 -92.47 -7.63
CA SER A 49 20.72 -91.14 -7.89
C SER A 49 20.64 -90.23 -6.68
N VAL A 50 20.41 -88.94 -6.92
CA VAL A 50 20.16 -87.95 -5.88
C VAL A 50 18.79 -87.31 -6.12
N VAL A 51 18.00 -87.20 -5.07
CA VAL A 51 16.71 -86.50 -5.08
C VAL A 51 16.77 -85.23 -4.25
N GLY A 52 16.08 -84.19 -4.70
CA GLY A 52 16.04 -82.92 -4.00
C GLY A 52 15.06 -81.94 -4.62
N PHE A 53 14.65 -80.93 -3.84
CA PHE A 53 13.87 -79.82 -4.36
C PHE A 53 14.70 -79.02 -5.38
N ASN A 54 14.09 -78.75 -6.53
CA ASN A 54 14.65 -77.88 -7.56
C ASN A 54 13.49 -77.19 -8.30
N PRO A 55 13.20 -75.91 -8.03
CA PRO A 55 13.95 -74.97 -7.18
C PRO A 55 13.79 -75.24 -5.66
N GLN A 56 14.63 -74.60 -4.82
CA GLN A 56 14.53 -74.64 -3.35
C GLN A 56 13.66 -73.52 -2.75
N ALA A 57 13.11 -72.65 -3.59
CA ALA A 57 12.22 -71.58 -3.19
C ALA A 57 11.02 -71.50 -4.14
N TYR A 58 9.83 -71.34 -3.57
CA TYR A 58 8.56 -71.23 -4.28
C TYR A 58 7.81 -70.00 -3.77
N SER A 59 6.95 -69.44 -4.61
CA SER A 59 6.04 -68.37 -4.24
C SER A 59 4.68 -68.63 -4.87
N VAL A 60 3.61 -68.35 -4.13
CA VAL A 60 2.23 -68.47 -4.59
C VAL A 60 1.41 -67.35 -3.95
N ASN A 61 0.43 -66.80 -4.66
CA ASN A 61 -0.55 -65.90 -4.03
C ASN A 61 -1.51 -66.73 -3.17
N GLU A 62 -2.05 -66.16 -2.11
CA GLU A 62 -2.99 -66.83 -1.21
C GLU A 62 -4.26 -67.30 -1.95
N ASN A 63 -4.73 -66.50 -2.91
CA ASN A 63 -5.80 -66.84 -3.85
C ASN A 63 -5.39 -67.76 -5.02
N GLY A 64 -4.16 -68.28 -5.01
CA GLY A 64 -3.64 -69.18 -6.04
C GLY A 64 -4.18 -70.61 -5.95
N GLY A 65 -4.87 -70.95 -4.85
CA GLY A 65 -5.49 -72.26 -4.60
C GLY A 65 -4.51 -73.39 -4.26
N SER A 66 -3.39 -73.52 -4.98
CA SER A 66 -2.33 -74.47 -4.65
C SER A 66 -0.96 -74.08 -5.22
N ALA A 67 0.12 -74.41 -4.51
CA ALA A 67 1.48 -74.35 -5.01
C ALA A 67 1.94 -75.71 -5.53
N THR A 68 2.48 -75.77 -6.75
CA THR A 68 3.06 -77.01 -7.31
C THR A 68 4.53 -77.11 -6.91
N ILE A 69 4.87 -78.08 -6.08
CA ILE A 69 6.24 -78.33 -5.62
C ILE A 69 6.89 -79.38 -6.50
N THR A 70 8.13 -79.15 -6.93
CA THR A 70 8.87 -80.03 -7.84
C THR A 70 10.09 -80.64 -7.16
N ILE A 71 10.16 -81.97 -7.17
CA ILE A 71 11.32 -82.74 -6.75
C ILE A 71 12.02 -83.25 -8.00
N SER A 72 13.33 -83.03 -8.07
CA SER A 72 14.18 -83.53 -9.14
C SER A 72 14.94 -84.77 -8.71
N ARG A 73 15.17 -85.68 -9.66
CA ARG A 73 16.07 -86.83 -9.57
C ARG A 73 17.19 -86.64 -10.59
N ALA A 74 18.44 -86.69 -10.13
CA ALA A 74 19.63 -86.59 -10.96
C ALA A 74 20.55 -87.81 -10.76
N GLY A 75 21.38 -88.13 -11.75
CA GLY A 75 22.18 -89.36 -11.77
C GLY A 75 21.44 -90.52 -12.46
N GLY A 76 21.50 -91.70 -11.87
CA GLY A 76 20.85 -92.92 -12.35
C GLY A 76 19.34 -92.78 -12.47
N ILE A 77 18.80 -93.09 -13.65
CA ILE A 77 17.34 -93.03 -13.94
C ILE A 77 16.71 -94.43 -14.05
N LEU A 78 17.49 -95.49 -13.84
CA LEU A 78 17.00 -96.86 -13.87
C LEU A 78 16.31 -97.20 -12.55
N GLY A 79 15.24 -97.98 -12.64
CA GLY A 79 14.46 -98.40 -11.48
C GLY A 79 13.58 -97.30 -10.88
N SER A 80 12.70 -97.72 -9.96
CA SER A 80 11.81 -96.82 -9.23
C SER A 80 12.50 -96.29 -7.98
N VAL A 81 12.33 -95.00 -7.71
CA VAL A 81 12.75 -94.35 -6.46
C VAL A 81 11.54 -93.66 -5.87
N SER A 82 11.34 -93.74 -4.56
CA SER A 82 10.36 -92.91 -3.87
C SER A 82 11.01 -92.10 -2.75
N VAL A 83 10.43 -90.95 -2.45
CA VAL A 83 10.85 -90.07 -1.36
C VAL A 83 9.60 -89.56 -0.64
N GLY A 84 9.62 -89.66 0.68
CA GLY A 84 8.59 -89.06 1.52
C GLY A 84 8.72 -87.54 1.56
N TYR A 85 7.62 -86.83 1.75
CA TYR A 85 7.62 -85.38 1.95
C TYR A 85 6.58 -84.94 2.96
N TYR A 86 6.86 -83.85 3.67
CA TYR A 86 5.94 -83.23 4.61
C TYR A 86 6.17 -81.72 4.68
N THR A 87 5.17 -80.99 5.18
CA THR A 87 5.23 -79.53 5.40
C THR A 87 5.35 -79.24 6.90
N GLY A 88 6.01 -78.15 7.28
CA GLY A 88 6.06 -77.71 8.68
C GLY A 88 7.01 -76.54 8.94
N GLY A 89 6.90 -75.91 10.11
CA GLY A 89 7.67 -74.71 10.45
C GLY A 89 7.28 -73.49 9.60
N GLY A 90 8.07 -72.41 9.68
CA GLY A 90 7.77 -71.14 9.03
C GLY A 90 6.83 -70.24 9.83
N THR A 91 6.31 -69.18 9.19
CA THR A 91 5.36 -68.22 9.78
C THR A 91 3.90 -68.48 9.41
N ALA A 92 3.65 -69.42 8.48
CA ALA A 92 2.32 -69.77 8.03
C ALA A 92 1.56 -70.62 9.06
N SER A 93 0.27 -70.33 9.22
CA SER A 93 -0.65 -70.96 10.16
C SER A 93 -1.58 -71.98 9.48
N THR A 94 -2.48 -72.59 10.26
CA THR A 94 -3.53 -73.48 9.73
C THR A 94 -4.59 -72.75 8.90
N ASN A 95 -4.60 -71.42 8.91
CA ASN A 95 -5.51 -70.61 8.09
C ASN A 95 -4.94 -70.32 6.70
N ASP A 96 -3.66 -70.65 6.44
CA ASP A 96 -2.96 -70.21 5.23
C ASP A 96 -2.72 -71.40 4.27
N TYR A 97 -2.63 -72.63 4.79
CA TYR A 97 -2.39 -73.83 3.99
C TYR A 97 -2.92 -75.11 4.66
N VAL A 98 -3.09 -76.16 3.85
CA VAL A 98 -3.41 -77.50 4.34
C VAL A 98 -2.11 -78.28 4.60
N ALA A 99 -1.88 -78.67 5.86
CA ALA A 99 -0.66 -79.39 6.24
C ALA A 99 -0.56 -80.80 5.65
N ILE A 100 0.64 -81.16 5.19
CA ILE A 100 0.99 -82.48 4.67
C ILE A 100 1.88 -83.15 5.70
N THR A 101 1.39 -84.21 6.35
CA THR A 101 2.13 -84.89 7.42
C THR A 101 2.88 -86.12 6.95
N ASN A 102 2.47 -86.75 5.84
CA ASN A 102 3.12 -87.94 5.28
C ASN A 102 2.76 -88.15 3.79
N GLY A 103 3.37 -87.38 2.89
CA GLY A 103 3.27 -87.57 1.45
C GLY A 103 4.38 -88.47 0.89
N VAL A 104 4.17 -89.06 -0.28
CA VAL A 104 5.17 -89.88 -0.99
C VAL A 104 5.19 -89.51 -2.47
N ALA A 105 6.35 -89.12 -2.98
CA ALA A 105 6.58 -88.88 -4.40
C ALA A 105 7.35 -90.06 -4.99
N THR A 106 6.88 -90.58 -6.12
CA THR A 106 7.49 -91.74 -6.80
C THR A 106 8.00 -91.32 -8.17
N PHE A 107 9.27 -91.62 -8.42
CA PHE A 107 9.92 -91.56 -9.72
C PHE A 107 9.85 -92.96 -10.35
N THR A 108 9.07 -93.09 -11.42
CA THR A 108 9.06 -94.30 -12.25
C THR A 108 10.37 -94.44 -13.04
N ASN A 109 10.61 -95.60 -13.63
CA ASN A 109 11.81 -95.85 -14.42
C ASN A 109 11.94 -94.83 -15.56
N GLY A 110 13.06 -94.10 -15.61
CA GLY A 110 13.34 -93.03 -16.56
C GLY A 110 12.85 -91.64 -16.16
N GLN A 111 12.08 -91.49 -15.06
CA GLN A 111 11.50 -90.22 -14.64
C GLN A 111 12.51 -89.38 -13.83
N THR A 112 12.67 -88.11 -14.23
CA THR A 112 13.62 -87.17 -13.61
C THR A 112 12.95 -86.12 -12.73
N THR A 113 11.62 -85.98 -12.78
CA THR A 113 10.86 -85.03 -11.95
C THR A 113 9.59 -85.68 -11.40
N ALA A 114 9.26 -85.36 -10.15
CA ALA A 114 7.99 -85.68 -9.53
C ALA A 114 7.43 -84.41 -8.87
N THR A 115 6.12 -84.24 -8.86
CA THR A 115 5.48 -83.04 -8.32
C THR A 115 4.39 -83.39 -7.32
N PHE A 116 4.17 -82.51 -6.35
CA PHE A 116 3.01 -82.60 -5.45
C PHE A 116 2.42 -81.20 -5.19
N PRO A 117 1.09 -81.09 -4.99
CA PRO A 117 0.46 -79.83 -4.64
C PRO A 117 0.54 -79.59 -3.12
N VAL A 118 0.73 -78.33 -2.74
CA VAL A 118 0.42 -77.80 -1.40
C VAL A 118 -0.80 -76.91 -1.55
N SER A 119 -1.94 -77.29 -0.98
CA SER A 119 -3.17 -76.48 -1.03
C SER A 119 -3.04 -75.23 -0.17
N ILE A 120 -3.37 -74.09 -0.73
CA ILE A 120 -3.36 -72.77 -0.08
C ILE A 120 -4.80 -72.39 0.27
N ILE A 121 -4.98 -71.81 1.45
CA ILE A 121 -6.30 -71.40 1.94
C ILE A 121 -6.41 -69.89 1.74
N ASP A 122 -7.20 -69.50 0.74
CA ASP A 122 -7.58 -68.10 0.50
C ASP A 122 -8.54 -67.64 1.60
N ASN A 123 -8.18 -66.58 2.32
CA ASN A 123 -8.98 -66.02 3.40
C ASN A 123 -9.03 -64.49 3.31
N LEU A 124 -9.81 -63.83 4.16
CA LEU A 124 -10.02 -62.38 4.10
C LEU A 124 -9.18 -61.60 5.14
N ILE A 125 -8.23 -62.27 5.79
CA ILE A 125 -7.43 -61.69 6.87
C ILE A 125 -6.19 -61.05 6.27
N VAL A 126 -6.04 -59.74 6.45
CA VAL A 126 -4.80 -59.02 6.12
C VAL A 126 -3.76 -59.38 7.16
N ASP A 127 -2.83 -60.28 6.83
CA ASP A 127 -1.85 -60.78 7.80
C ASP A 127 -0.40 -60.80 7.29
N GLY A 128 -0.19 -60.33 6.06
CA GLY A 128 1.08 -60.17 5.36
C GLY A 128 1.67 -61.48 4.85
N ASN A 129 2.67 -61.40 3.97
CA ASN A 129 3.28 -62.61 3.40
C ASN A 129 3.79 -63.59 4.46
N ARG A 130 3.42 -64.87 4.31
CA ARG A 130 3.78 -65.97 5.21
C ARG A 130 4.73 -66.97 4.55
N THR A 131 5.42 -67.77 5.36
CA THR A 131 6.38 -68.78 4.89
C THR A 131 6.07 -70.16 5.44
N LEU A 132 6.30 -71.19 4.62
CA LEU A 132 6.12 -72.60 4.95
C LEU A 132 7.36 -73.39 4.52
N ASN A 133 7.95 -74.20 5.41
CA ASN A 133 9.07 -75.07 5.02
C ASN A 133 8.54 -76.44 4.51
N LEU A 134 9.27 -76.97 3.53
CA LEU A 134 9.03 -78.25 2.87
C LEU A 134 10.20 -79.16 3.15
N TYR A 135 9.94 -80.43 3.49
CA TYR A 135 10.97 -81.40 3.84
C TYR A 135 10.82 -82.68 3.01
N LEU A 136 11.96 -83.24 2.60
CA LEU A 136 12.06 -84.60 2.06
C LEU A 136 12.57 -85.55 3.15
N THR A 137 12.05 -86.77 3.14
CA THR A 137 12.39 -87.83 4.11
C THR A 137 12.25 -89.21 3.48
N ASN A 138 12.65 -90.27 4.19
CA ASN A 138 12.34 -91.67 3.85
C ASN A 138 12.54 -92.03 2.37
N VAL A 139 13.75 -91.87 1.85
CA VAL A 139 14.07 -92.31 0.48
C VAL A 139 14.09 -93.84 0.42
N VAL A 140 13.44 -94.41 -0.58
CA VAL A 140 13.42 -95.83 -0.90
C VAL A 140 13.90 -96.04 -2.34
N GLY A 141 14.80 -97.00 -2.54
CA GLY A 141 15.49 -97.25 -3.81
C GLY A 141 16.92 -96.72 -3.79
N LYS A 142 17.59 -96.75 -4.95
CA LYS A 142 18.98 -96.31 -5.13
C LYS A 142 19.07 -94.79 -5.28
N ALA A 143 18.71 -94.07 -4.21
CA ALA A 143 18.81 -92.63 -4.17
C ALA A 143 19.21 -92.10 -2.79
N VAL A 144 19.83 -90.92 -2.77
CA VAL A 144 20.12 -90.14 -1.55
C VAL A 144 19.48 -88.75 -1.64
N ILE A 145 19.24 -88.10 -0.49
CA ILE A 145 18.72 -86.72 -0.47
C ILE A 145 19.88 -85.73 -0.61
N GLY A 146 19.90 -84.95 -1.68
CA GLY A 146 20.90 -83.89 -1.92
C GLY A 146 20.39 -82.47 -1.62
N GLY A 147 19.06 -82.29 -1.58
CA GLY A 147 18.41 -80.99 -1.34
C GLY A 147 17.07 -81.19 -0.63
N GLY A 148 17.13 -81.54 0.66
CA GLY A 148 15.98 -82.02 1.41
C GLY A 148 15.03 -80.96 1.96
N THR A 149 15.33 -79.67 1.77
CA THR A 149 14.52 -78.57 2.27
C THR A 149 14.24 -77.53 1.19
N ALA A 150 13.02 -76.99 1.18
CA ALA A 150 12.64 -75.83 0.38
C ALA A 150 11.70 -74.92 1.18
N VAL A 151 11.55 -73.67 0.76
CA VAL A 151 10.62 -72.70 1.36
C VAL A 151 9.56 -72.30 0.35
N LEU A 152 8.30 -72.29 0.78
CA LEU A 152 7.18 -71.72 0.06
C LEU A 152 6.77 -70.40 0.73
N THR A 153 6.81 -69.30 -0.02
CA THR A 153 6.22 -68.02 0.39
C THR A 153 4.78 -67.95 -0.11
N ILE A 154 3.86 -67.75 0.82
CA ILE A 154 2.45 -67.43 0.55
C ILE A 154 2.34 -65.92 0.56
N VAL A 155 2.00 -65.33 -0.59
CA VAL A 155 1.88 -63.89 -0.79
C VAL A 155 0.43 -63.51 -0.51
N ASP A 156 0.23 -62.77 0.58
CA ASP A 156 -1.07 -62.25 1.01
C ASP A 156 -1.63 -61.32 -0.08
N ASN A 157 -2.88 -61.55 -0.49
CA ASN A 157 -3.58 -60.70 -1.46
C ASN A 157 -4.59 -59.76 -0.81
N GLU A 158 -4.71 -59.80 0.51
CA GLU A 158 -5.58 -58.94 1.28
C GLU A 158 -4.78 -57.70 1.71
N PHE A 159 -5.36 -56.52 1.51
CA PHE A 159 -4.80 -55.28 2.03
C PHE A 159 -5.81 -54.63 2.97
N SER A 160 -5.34 -53.78 3.88
CA SER A 160 -6.26 -53.00 4.73
C SER A 160 -7.30 -52.24 3.87
N ALA A 161 -8.52 -52.12 4.39
CA ALA A 161 -9.57 -51.32 3.79
C ALA A 161 -9.25 -49.80 3.82
N GLY A 162 -8.23 -49.39 4.58
CA GLY A 162 -7.68 -48.04 4.59
C GLY A 162 -8.34 -47.08 5.59
N VAL A 163 -7.74 -45.90 5.68
CA VAL A 163 -8.09 -44.80 6.58
C VAL A 163 -8.60 -43.63 5.76
N LEU A 164 -9.84 -43.21 6.01
CA LEU A 164 -10.51 -42.09 5.33
C LEU A 164 -10.34 -40.80 6.13
N GLN A 165 -9.80 -39.75 5.51
CA GLN A 165 -9.55 -38.46 6.16
C GLN A 165 -9.45 -37.31 5.17
N PHE A 166 -9.65 -36.07 5.64
CA PHE A 166 -9.39 -34.88 4.84
C PHE A 166 -7.89 -34.64 4.61
N ASN A 167 -7.56 -34.11 3.43
CA ASN A 167 -6.22 -33.63 3.13
C ASN A 167 -6.28 -32.49 2.08
N PRO A 168 -6.09 -31.22 2.46
CA PRO A 168 -5.81 -30.70 3.82
C PRO A 168 -7.04 -30.66 4.74
N THR A 169 -6.88 -30.21 6.00
CA THR A 169 -7.95 -29.99 7.00
C THR A 169 -8.44 -28.54 7.07
N ALA A 170 -7.79 -27.61 6.38
CA ALA A 170 -8.18 -26.21 6.32
C ALA A 170 -8.31 -25.77 4.87
N TYR A 171 -9.41 -25.09 4.57
CA TYR A 171 -9.75 -24.57 3.26
C TYR A 171 -10.14 -23.11 3.39
N THR A 172 -9.82 -22.33 2.36
CA THR A 172 -10.26 -20.94 2.25
C THR A 172 -10.95 -20.77 0.91
N ALA A 173 -12.12 -20.13 0.92
CA ALA A 173 -12.85 -19.77 -0.28
C ALA A 173 -13.23 -18.29 -0.20
N ALA A 174 -13.11 -17.59 -1.32
CA ALA A 174 -13.75 -16.29 -1.43
C ALA A 174 -15.26 -16.53 -1.50
N GLU A 175 -16.05 -15.71 -0.84
CA GLU A 175 -17.51 -15.72 -0.95
C GLU A 175 -17.94 -15.64 -2.42
N SER A 176 -17.29 -14.76 -3.20
CA SER A 176 -17.43 -14.65 -4.66
C SER A 176 -17.11 -15.92 -5.48
N SER A 177 -16.54 -16.95 -4.87
CA SER A 177 -16.26 -18.23 -5.53
C SER A 177 -17.56 -19.01 -5.69
N THR A 178 -17.79 -19.63 -6.85
CA THR A 178 -18.99 -20.47 -7.01
C THR A 178 -19.00 -21.65 -6.04
N ASN A 179 -17.83 -22.21 -5.71
CA ASN A 179 -17.72 -23.37 -4.84
C ASN A 179 -16.34 -23.48 -4.18
N VAL A 180 -16.31 -24.23 -3.07
CA VAL A 180 -15.10 -24.78 -2.46
C VAL A 180 -15.10 -26.30 -2.64
N THR A 181 -13.93 -26.88 -2.97
CA THR A 181 -13.76 -28.32 -3.16
C THR A 181 -12.84 -28.89 -2.10
N LEU A 182 -13.38 -29.75 -1.23
CA LEU A 182 -12.66 -30.44 -0.18
C LEU A 182 -12.26 -31.84 -0.65
N THR A 183 -11.02 -32.26 -0.36
CA THR A 183 -10.52 -33.58 -0.76
C THR A 183 -10.49 -34.53 0.43
N VAL A 184 -11.11 -35.70 0.27
CA VAL A 184 -11.05 -36.82 1.20
C VAL A 184 -10.17 -37.91 0.58
N THR A 185 -9.17 -38.34 1.34
CA THR A 185 -8.19 -39.35 0.92
C THR A 185 -8.38 -40.65 1.68
N ARG A 186 -8.10 -41.76 1.00
CA ARG A 186 -8.05 -43.12 1.54
C ARG A 186 -6.59 -43.56 1.57
N THR A 187 -6.05 -43.78 2.77
CA THR A 187 -4.62 -44.04 3.01
C THR A 187 -4.40 -45.35 3.77
N GLY A 188 -3.19 -45.91 3.75
CA GLY A 188 -2.86 -47.14 4.50
C GLY A 188 -3.56 -48.42 4.01
N GLY A 189 -4.32 -48.35 2.92
CA GLY A 189 -5.10 -49.46 2.39
C GLY A 189 -6.05 -49.02 1.28
N ARG A 190 -6.33 -49.89 0.31
CA ARG A 190 -7.18 -49.59 -0.86
C ARG A 190 -8.05 -50.77 -1.33
N SER A 191 -8.07 -51.86 -0.56
CA SER A 191 -8.81 -53.06 -0.93
C SER A 191 -10.29 -52.95 -0.57
N GLY A 192 -11.15 -53.37 -1.48
CA GLY A 192 -12.59 -53.40 -1.30
C GLY A 192 -13.28 -52.05 -1.48
N VAL A 193 -14.60 -52.12 -1.61
CA VAL A 193 -15.48 -50.94 -1.69
C VAL A 193 -15.76 -50.43 -0.28
N VAL A 194 -15.52 -49.14 -0.05
CA VAL A 194 -15.75 -48.47 1.25
C VAL A 194 -16.56 -47.20 1.03
N SER A 195 -17.24 -46.73 2.07
CA SER A 195 -17.92 -45.44 2.02
C SER A 195 -17.76 -44.66 3.32
N VAL A 196 -18.01 -43.35 3.26
CA VAL A 196 -18.03 -42.47 4.43
C VAL A 196 -19.10 -41.39 4.22
N SER A 197 -19.89 -41.12 5.27
CA SER A 197 -20.85 -40.02 5.28
C SER A 197 -20.15 -38.71 5.60
N TYR A 198 -20.67 -37.60 5.11
CA TYR A 198 -20.25 -36.27 5.53
C TYR A 198 -21.45 -35.37 5.84
N SER A 199 -21.27 -34.42 6.74
CA SER A 199 -22.25 -33.40 7.11
C SER A 199 -21.58 -32.04 7.32
N MET A 200 -22.34 -30.97 7.17
CA MET A 200 -21.89 -29.61 7.49
C MET A 200 -22.28 -29.25 8.93
N ALA A 201 -21.44 -28.46 9.58
CA ALA A 201 -21.75 -27.83 10.85
C ALA A 201 -21.43 -26.34 10.76
N ASP A 202 -22.44 -25.51 11.02
CA ASP A 202 -22.30 -24.06 11.03
C ASP A 202 -21.28 -23.62 12.09
N GLY A 203 -20.55 -22.56 11.79
CA GLY A 203 -19.66 -21.89 12.71
C GLY A 203 -20.12 -20.46 12.90
N THR A 204 -19.35 -19.49 12.39
CA THR A 204 -19.87 -18.13 12.17
C THR A 204 -20.61 -18.02 10.85
N ALA A 205 -20.23 -18.84 9.85
CA ALA A 205 -20.99 -19.01 8.62
C ALA A 205 -22.15 -19.98 8.83
N THR A 206 -23.29 -19.66 8.23
CA THR A 206 -24.61 -20.30 8.34
C THR A 206 -25.07 -20.85 6.99
N ASN A 207 -25.52 -22.10 6.99
CA ASN A 207 -26.07 -22.73 5.80
C ASN A 207 -27.35 -22.03 5.31
N GLY A 208 -27.38 -21.67 4.03
CA GLY A 208 -28.46 -20.93 3.38
C GLY A 208 -28.29 -19.41 3.42
N LEU A 209 -27.33 -18.89 4.18
CA LEU A 209 -26.92 -17.48 4.14
C LEU A 209 -25.56 -17.34 3.44
N ASP A 210 -24.54 -18.07 3.90
CA ASP A 210 -23.15 -17.86 3.46
C ASP A 210 -22.64 -19.02 2.57
N TYR A 211 -23.22 -20.21 2.74
CA TYR A 211 -22.93 -21.38 1.93
C TYR A 211 -24.17 -22.27 1.78
N THR A 212 -24.21 -23.11 0.74
CA THR A 212 -25.20 -24.19 0.61
C THR A 212 -24.51 -25.55 0.65
N GLY A 213 -24.83 -26.33 1.67
CA GLY A 213 -24.29 -27.67 1.86
C GLY A 213 -25.35 -28.65 2.36
N LEU A 214 -25.38 -29.84 1.77
CA LEU A 214 -26.25 -30.94 2.22
C LEU A 214 -25.37 -32.11 2.67
N PRO A 215 -25.81 -32.90 3.67
CA PRO A 215 -25.12 -34.13 4.03
C PRO A 215 -25.13 -35.11 2.86
N GLY A 216 -24.08 -35.93 2.75
CA GLY A 216 -23.91 -36.87 1.66
C GLY A 216 -23.08 -38.09 2.03
N VAL A 217 -22.83 -38.95 1.03
CA VAL A 217 -22.00 -40.16 1.17
C VAL A 217 -20.99 -40.19 0.03
N LEU A 218 -19.71 -40.37 0.38
CA LEU A 218 -18.64 -40.65 -0.57
C LEU A 218 -18.46 -42.16 -0.67
N ASN A 219 -18.54 -42.71 -1.88
CA ASN A 219 -18.30 -44.13 -2.15
C ASN A 219 -16.97 -44.27 -2.86
N PHE A 220 -16.05 -45.04 -2.28
CA PHE A 220 -14.76 -45.39 -2.86
C PHE A 220 -14.86 -46.81 -3.41
N GLY A 221 -14.67 -46.95 -4.71
CA GLY A 221 -14.46 -48.23 -5.36
C GLY A 221 -13.17 -48.91 -4.89
N ASP A 222 -13.02 -50.17 -5.25
CA ASP A 222 -11.76 -50.89 -5.06
C ASP A 222 -10.61 -50.15 -5.77
N GLY A 223 -9.49 -49.98 -5.07
CA GLY A 223 -8.33 -49.25 -5.55
C GLY A 223 -8.45 -47.71 -5.56
N GLU A 224 -9.64 -47.12 -5.35
CA GLU A 224 -9.80 -45.66 -5.34
C GLU A 224 -9.21 -45.02 -4.07
N THR A 225 -8.41 -43.97 -4.24
CA THR A 225 -7.66 -43.34 -3.14
C THR A 225 -8.13 -41.92 -2.77
N ALA A 226 -9.01 -41.29 -3.56
CA ALA A 226 -9.51 -39.95 -3.28
C ALA A 226 -10.92 -39.72 -3.83
N LYS A 227 -11.71 -38.91 -3.11
CA LYS A 227 -12.99 -38.33 -3.55
C LYS A 227 -13.06 -36.88 -3.08
N THR A 228 -13.96 -36.11 -3.67
CA THR A 228 -14.14 -34.70 -3.34
C THR A 228 -15.55 -34.39 -2.88
N ILE A 229 -15.68 -33.39 -2.01
CA ILE A 229 -16.94 -32.77 -1.59
C ILE A 229 -16.93 -31.34 -2.14
N THR A 230 -17.99 -30.94 -2.82
CA THR A 230 -18.16 -29.58 -3.33
C THR A 230 -19.23 -28.88 -2.52
N VAL A 231 -18.92 -27.73 -1.96
CA VAL A 231 -19.85 -26.87 -1.22
C VAL A 231 -19.97 -25.56 -1.98
N GLN A 232 -21.19 -25.09 -2.24
CA GLN A 232 -21.42 -23.85 -2.97
C GLN A 232 -21.38 -22.66 -2.00
N MET A 233 -20.74 -21.57 -2.41
CA MET A 233 -20.77 -20.32 -1.65
C MET A 233 -21.97 -19.48 -2.09
N ILE A 234 -22.56 -18.73 -1.17
CA ILE A 234 -23.56 -17.71 -1.48
C ILE A 234 -22.83 -16.36 -1.47
N VAL A 235 -23.17 -15.49 -2.43
CA VAL A 235 -22.60 -14.15 -2.55
C VAL A 235 -23.66 -13.13 -2.21
N ASP A 236 -23.35 -12.20 -1.33
CA ASP A 236 -24.13 -11.00 -1.09
C ASP A 236 -23.28 -9.70 -1.12
N ASN A 237 -23.85 -8.62 -0.60
CA ASN A 237 -23.25 -7.29 -0.61
C ASN A 237 -23.12 -6.70 0.81
N LEU A 238 -23.31 -7.52 1.84
CA LEU A 238 -23.09 -7.15 3.23
C LEU A 238 -21.60 -7.21 3.53
N PHE A 239 -21.15 -6.32 4.41
CA PHE A 239 -19.76 -6.38 4.89
C PHE A 239 -19.69 -7.32 6.07
N GLU A 240 -18.94 -8.41 5.89
CA GLU A 240 -18.76 -9.45 6.90
C GLU A 240 -17.28 -9.65 7.21
N SER A 241 -16.99 -10.11 8.43
CA SER A 241 -15.63 -10.54 8.77
C SER A 241 -15.39 -11.94 8.20
N ASP A 242 -14.15 -12.42 8.15
CA ASP A 242 -13.88 -13.80 7.71
C ASP A 242 -14.71 -14.79 8.55
N GLU A 243 -15.51 -15.62 7.89
CA GLU A 243 -16.45 -16.53 8.53
C GLU A 243 -16.04 -17.99 8.37
N THR A 244 -16.54 -18.89 9.22
CA THR A 244 -16.14 -20.30 9.18
C THR A 244 -17.30 -21.27 9.34
N PHE A 245 -17.21 -22.41 8.67
CA PHE A 245 -18.03 -23.60 8.91
C PHE A 245 -17.16 -24.87 8.86
N GLN A 246 -17.70 -26.01 9.31
CA GLN A 246 -16.98 -27.29 9.31
C GLN A 246 -17.66 -28.34 8.42
N VAL A 247 -16.84 -29.23 7.85
CA VAL A 247 -17.27 -30.45 7.18
C VAL A 247 -16.75 -31.64 7.98
N ILE A 248 -17.64 -32.55 8.37
CA ILE A 248 -17.35 -33.64 9.32
C ILE A 248 -17.62 -34.99 8.65
N LEU A 249 -16.63 -35.89 8.67
CA LEU A 249 -16.76 -37.28 8.23
C LEU A 249 -17.33 -38.15 9.34
N SER A 250 -18.21 -39.09 8.99
CA SER A 250 -18.84 -40.02 9.92
C SER A 250 -19.17 -41.36 9.24
N ASN A 251 -19.42 -42.38 10.06
CA ASN A 251 -19.95 -43.69 9.63
C ASN A 251 -19.17 -44.34 8.47
N PRO A 252 -17.85 -44.58 8.59
CA PRO A 252 -17.13 -45.33 7.56
C PRO A 252 -17.67 -46.77 7.47
N THR A 253 -17.71 -47.33 6.27
CA THR A 253 -18.18 -48.71 6.01
C THR A 253 -17.11 -49.51 5.25
N GLY A 254 -17.33 -50.82 5.06
CA GLY A 254 -16.42 -51.69 4.30
C GLY A 254 -15.08 -51.97 4.99
N GLY A 255 -15.03 -51.84 6.32
CA GLY A 255 -13.81 -52.08 7.11
C GLY A 255 -12.84 -50.89 7.18
N ALA A 256 -13.11 -49.81 6.45
CA ALA A 256 -12.35 -48.57 6.59
C ALA A 256 -12.58 -47.92 7.96
N VAL A 257 -11.62 -47.12 8.41
CA VAL A 257 -11.70 -46.33 9.64
C VAL A 257 -11.48 -44.85 9.35
N LEU A 258 -11.93 -43.97 10.23
CA LEU A 258 -11.64 -42.54 10.11
C LEU A 258 -10.21 -42.26 10.61
N GLY A 259 -9.50 -41.38 9.92
CA GLY A 259 -8.23 -40.83 10.38
C GLY A 259 -8.42 -39.73 11.41
N ALA A 260 -7.30 -39.20 11.91
CA ALA A 260 -7.31 -38.08 12.86
C ALA A 260 -7.92 -36.80 12.25
N ALA A 261 -7.76 -36.60 10.95
CA ALA A 261 -8.33 -35.50 10.18
C ALA A 261 -9.76 -35.83 9.68
N SER A 262 -10.68 -36.15 10.61
CA SER A 262 -12.08 -36.45 10.29
C SER A 262 -12.96 -35.20 10.14
N ASN A 263 -12.42 -34.02 10.48
CA ASN A 263 -13.07 -32.73 10.29
C ASN A 263 -12.19 -31.79 9.46
N ALA A 264 -12.82 -30.96 8.63
CA ALA A 264 -12.18 -29.87 7.92
C ALA A 264 -12.89 -28.55 8.23
N VAL A 265 -12.11 -27.47 8.36
CA VAL A 265 -12.62 -26.11 8.52
C VAL A 265 -12.54 -25.39 7.19
N VAL A 266 -13.62 -24.73 6.81
CA VAL A 266 -13.67 -23.84 5.66
C VAL A 266 -13.80 -22.41 6.17
N THR A 267 -12.91 -21.52 5.72
CA THR A 267 -12.99 -20.07 5.95
C THR A 267 -13.51 -19.38 4.70
N ILE A 268 -14.60 -18.64 4.84
CA ILE A 268 -15.19 -17.78 3.82
C ILE A 268 -14.59 -16.39 3.99
N THR A 269 -14.11 -15.81 2.88
CA THR A 269 -13.48 -14.50 2.87
C THR A 269 -14.23 -13.56 1.94
N ASP A 270 -14.47 -12.33 2.37
CA ASP A 270 -15.13 -11.27 1.59
C ASP A 270 -14.10 -10.38 0.88
N VAL A 271 -14.46 -9.81 -0.27
CA VAL A 271 -13.71 -8.76 -0.94
C VAL A 271 -14.17 -7.40 -0.42
N VAL A 272 -13.37 -6.81 0.45
CA VAL A 272 -13.74 -5.53 1.06
C VAL A 272 -13.07 -4.39 0.31
N LEU A 273 -13.83 -3.41 -0.18
CA LEU A 273 -13.32 -2.17 -0.79
C LEU A 273 -13.62 -0.96 0.08
N GLY A 274 -12.72 0.03 0.11
CA GLY A 274 -12.96 1.24 0.89
C GLY A 274 -11.86 2.30 0.80
N PHE A 275 -12.16 3.48 1.32
CA PHE A 275 -11.14 4.50 1.52
C PHE A 275 -10.21 4.15 2.70
N PRO A 276 -8.89 4.43 2.62
CA PRO A 276 -7.90 4.20 3.68
C PRO A 276 -7.90 5.29 4.76
N THR A 277 -8.40 6.49 4.43
CA THR A 277 -8.61 7.61 5.35
C THR A 277 -10.01 8.22 5.15
N ASN A 278 -10.52 8.93 6.16
CA ASN A 278 -11.78 9.67 6.09
C ASN A 278 -11.56 11.09 5.55
N ASN A 279 -10.30 11.54 5.52
CA ASN A 279 -9.91 12.85 5.04
C ASN A 279 -8.70 12.74 4.12
N PHE A 280 -8.84 13.29 2.92
CA PHE A 280 -7.76 13.58 1.98
C PHE A 280 -7.49 15.08 2.04
N VAL A 281 -6.24 15.49 1.92
CA VAL A 281 -5.86 16.91 1.89
C VAL A 281 -4.99 17.12 0.66
N VAL A 282 -5.32 18.15 -0.12
CA VAL A 282 -4.61 18.50 -1.34
C VAL A 282 -4.57 20.01 -1.48
N ASN A 283 -3.45 20.53 -1.94
CA ASN A 283 -3.30 21.94 -2.28
C ASN A 283 -3.95 22.22 -3.65
N GLU A 284 -4.69 23.32 -3.80
CA GLU A 284 -5.38 23.63 -5.06
C GLU A 284 -4.43 23.74 -6.27
N ALA A 285 -3.20 24.19 -6.07
CA ALA A 285 -2.17 24.24 -7.13
C ALA A 285 -1.65 22.85 -7.57
N ALA A 286 -2.08 21.75 -6.94
CA ALA A 286 -1.65 20.39 -7.28
C ALA A 286 -2.29 19.84 -8.59
N LEU A 287 -3.18 20.60 -9.24
CA LEU A 287 -3.97 20.25 -10.44
C LEU A 287 -4.95 19.09 -10.25
N ASN A 288 -4.66 18.10 -9.40
CA ASN A 288 -5.51 16.95 -9.12
C ASN A 288 -5.44 16.51 -7.65
N GLY A 289 -6.60 16.25 -7.05
CA GLY A 289 -6.72 15.44 -5.84
C GLY A 289 -6.51 13.97 -6.14
N ILE A 290 -5.55 13.34 -5.48
CA ILE A 290 -5.28 11.90 -5.63
C ILE A 290 -6.04 11.12 -4.57
N ILE A 291 -7.11 10.44 -4.98
CA ILE A 291 -7.94 9.63 -4.09
C ILE A 291 -7.54 8.18 -4.21
N THR A 292 -7.00 7.61 -3.14
CA THR A 292 -6.65 6.18 -3.11
C THR A 292 -7.79 5.37 -2.52
N ILE A 293 -8.12 4.27 -3.19
CA ILE A 293 -9.10 3.26 -2.76
C ILE A 293 -8.34 1.97 -2.54
N PHE A 294 -8.59 1.30 -1.42
CA PHE A 294 -7.93 0.04 -1.06
C PHE A 294 -8.89 -1.14 -1.13
N ARG A 295 -8.31 -2.29 -1.44
CA ARG A 295 -8.87 -3.59 -1.08
C ARG A 295 -8.44 -3.88 0.36
N ALA A 296 -9.38 -3.80 1.30
CA ALA A 296 -9.11 -3.80 2.74
C ALA A 296 -8.77 -5.20 3.29
N ASN A 297 -9.17 -6.28 2.61
CA ASN A 297 -8.77 -7.64 2.96
C ASN A 297 -7.64 -8.13 2.01
N PRO A 298 -6.36 -8.15 2.45
CA PRO A 298 -5.26 -8.62 1.61
C PRO A 298 -5.26 -10.15 1.42
N ASN A 299 -6.07 -10.90 2.18
CA ASN A 299 -6.15 -12.36 2.09
C ASN A 299 -7.12 -12.84 0.99
N ASN A 300 -7.90 -11.94 0.41
CA ASN A 300 -8.84 -12.23 -0.69
C ASN A 300 -8.59 -11.29 -1.88
N THR A 301 -7.49 -11.54 -2.59
CA THR A 301 -7.08 -10.76 -3.77
C THR A 301 -7.14 -11.54 -5.07
N ASN A 302 -7.55 -12.80 -5.05
CA ASN A 302 -7.43 -13.71 -6.19
C ASN A 302 -8.50 -13.51 -7.27
N ASN A 303 -9.48 -12.62 -7.06
CA ASN A 303 -10.58 -12.32 -7.98
C ASN A 303 -10.60 -10.85 -8.44
N SER A 304 -11.32 -10.59 -9.53
CA SER A 304 -11.59 -9.22 -10.00
C SER A 304 -12.79 -8.65 -9.26
N ALA A 305 -12.70 -7.40 -8.82
CA ALA A 305 -13.81 -6.66 -8.19
C ALA A 305 -13.81 -5.21 -8.66
N SER A 306 -14.97 -4.55 -8.65
CA SER A 306 -15.06 -3.13 -8.99
C SER A 306 -15.88 -2.34 -8.01
N VAL A 307 -15.67 -1.03 -7.98
CA VAL A 307 -16.46 -0.06 -7.24
C VAL A 307 -16.61 1.22 -8.04
N THR A 308 -17.75 1.89 -7.96
CA THR A 308 -17.94 3.21 -8.56
C THR A 308 -17.57 4.29 -7.55
N PHE A 309 -16.56 5.09 -7.89
CA PHE A 309 -16.21 6.32 -7.19
C PHE A 309 -17.01 7.49 -7.75
N SER A 310 -17.48 8.38 -6.89
CA SER A 310 -18.09 9.66 -7.26
C SER A 310 -17.74 10.78 -6.29
N THR A 311 -17.58 12.00 -6.81
CA THR A 311 -17.64 13.22 -6.00
C THR A 311 -19.10 13.66 -5.85
N LEU A 312 -19.52 13.96 -4.63
CA LEU A 312 -20.87 14.41 -4.31
C LEU A 312 -20.93 15.91 -3.99
N PRO A 313 -22.04 16.59 -4.32
CA PRO A 313 -22.32 17.93 -3.83
C PRO A 313 -22.61 17.90 -2.31
N GLY A 314 -22.46 19.05 -1.64
CA GLY A 314 -22.80 19.21 -0.22
C GLY A 314 -21.61 19.56 0.69
N GLY A 315 -20.38 19.49 0.18
CA GLY A 315 -19.23 20.14 0.81
C GLY A 315 -19.23 21.66 0.60
N THR A 316 -18.18 22.35 1.07
CA THR A 316 -18.04 23.81 0.86
C THR A 316 -17.45 24.18 -0.51
N ALA A 317 -16.90 23.21 -1.24
CA ALA A 317 -16.43 23.38 -2.62
C ALA A 317 -17.58 23.39 -3.63
N VAL A 318 -17.48 24.26 -4.63
CA VAL A 318 -18.42 24.48 -5.71
C VAL A 318 -17.93 23.74 -6.97
N PRO A 319 -18.71 22.78 -7.49
CA PRO A 319 -18.45 22.11 -8.77
C PRO A 319 -18.21 23.08 -9.93
N GLY A 320 -17.16 22.86 -10.70
CA GLY A 320 -16.76 23.68 -11.86
C GLY A 320 -16.05 24.99 -11.50
N VAL A 321 -16.00 25.35 -10.22
CA VAL A 321 -15.26 26.51 -9.72
C VAL A 321 -14.02 26.09 -8.94
N ASP A 322 -14.14 25.08 -8.06
CA ASP A 322 -13.02 24.58 -7.24
C ASP A 322 -12.51 23.21 -7.73
N TYR A 323 -13.39 22.40 -8.32
CA TYR A 323 -13.04 21.06 -8.83
C TYR A 323 -13.97 20.62 -9.96
N THR A 324 -13.52 19.67 -10.78
CA THR A 324 -14.37 19.03 -11.79
C THR A 324 -15.04 17.77 -11.20
N PRO A 325 -16.39 17.68 -11.20
CA PRO A 325 -17.08 16.47 -10.75
C PRO A 325 -16.57 15.23 -11.46
N THR A 326 -16.20 14.22 -10.67
CA THR A 326 -15.56 13.00 -11.16
C THR A 326 -16.38 11.80 -10.75
N THR A 327 -16.73 10.96 -11.73
CA THR A 327 -17.33 9.63 -11.51
C THR A 327 -16.55 8.61 -12.32
N GLN A 328 -16.12 7.53 -11.68
CA GLN A 328 -15.30 6.49 -12.32
C GLN A 328 -15.59 5.11 -11.72
N THR A 329 -15.75 4.10 -12.57
CA THR A 329 -15.70 2.71 -12.13
C THR A 329 -14.25 2.27 -12.01
N VAL A 330 -13.85 1.90 -10.81
CA VAL A 330 -12.50 1.45 -10.45
C VAL A 330 -12.53 -0.07 -10.35
N THR A 331 -11.77 -0.73 -11.21
CA THR A 331 -11.67 -2.19 -11.26
C THR A 331 -10.32 -2.64 -10.72
N PHE A 332 -10.34 -3.53 -9.73
CA PHE A 332 -9.19 -4.21 -9.17
C PHE A 332 -9.07 -5.57 -9.83
N ALA A 333 -7.98 -5.81 -10.56
CA ALA A 333 -7.61 -7.12 -11.03
C ALA A 333 -7.13 -8.01 -9.88
N SER A 334 -6.96 -9.31 -10.17
CA SER A 334 -6.39 -10.26 -9.23
C SER A 334 -4.99 -9.79 -8.77
N GLY A 335 -4.79 -9.75 -7.45
CA GLY A 335 -3.57 -9.30 -6.78
C GLY A 335 -3.47 -7.79 -6.52
N GLU A 336 -4.38 -6.96 -7.04
CA GLU A 336 -4.31 -5.52 -6.84
C GLU A 336 -4.88 -5.09 -5.48
N LEU A 337 -4.05 -4.42 -4.68
CA LEU A 337 -4.39 -3.98 -3.32
C LEU A 337 -4.90 -2.54 -3.25
N SER A 338 -4.57 -1.70 -4.23
CA SER A 338 -4.97 -0.29 -4.24
C SER A 338 -5.13 0.24 -5.68
N LYS A 339 -6.00 1.24 -5.83
CA LYS A 339 -6.18 2.02 -7.06
C LYS A 339 -6.33 3.49 -6.70
N THR A 340 -5.97 4.36 -7.63
CA THR A 340 -6.11 5.81 -7.48
C THR A 340 -7.08 6.38 -8.49
N VAL A 341 -7.93 7.31 -8.05
CA VAL A 341 -8.75 8.17 -8.89
C VAL A 341 -8.22 9.59 -8.80
N LEU A 342 -8.12 10.28 -9.93
CA LEU A 342 -7.74 11.70 -9.98
C LEU A 342 -9.01 12.55 -10.04
N VAL A 343 -9.12 13.50 -9.11
CA VAL A 343 -10.17 14.53 -9.12
C VAL A 343 -9.54 15.84 -9.59
N PRO A 344 -9.83 16.33 -10.82
CA PRO A 344 -9.23 17.57 -11.31
C PRO A 344 -9.65 18.77 -10.45
N LEU A 345 -8.67 19.58 -10.08
CA LEU A 345 -8.84 20.80 -9.29
C LEU A 345 -8.80 22.02 -10.23
N VAL A 346 -9.45 23.09 -9.81
CA VAL A 346 -9.41 24.38 -10.49
C VAL A 346 -8.65 25.33 -9.57
N ASP A 347 -7.42 25.64 -9.97
CA ASP A 347 -6.56 26.63 -9.30
C ASP A 347 -6.97 28.02 -9.79
N ASP A 348 -7.24 28.95 -8.87
CA ASP A 348 -7.49 30.34 -9.23
C ASP A 348 -6.33 31.25 -8.78
N LEU A 349 -6.56 32.53 -8.48
CA LEU A 349 -5.51 33.44 -7.99
C LEU A 349 -6.02 34.24 -6.78
N VAL A 350 -7.09 33.78 -6.16
CA VAL A 350 -7.87 34.49 -5.15
C VAL A 350 -8.07 33.59 -3.96
N GLY A 351 -7.47 33.99 -2.85
CA GLY A 351 -7.67 33.35 -1.57
C GLY A 351 -9.11 33.51 -1.11
N ARG A 352 -9.83 32.40 -1.03
CA ARG A 352 -11.17 32.27 -0.47
C ARG A 352 -11.25 31.26 0.67
N GLY A 353 -10.12 30.66 1.06
CA GLY A 353 -9.95 29.72 2.16
C GLY A 353 -10.26 28.27 1.77
N SER A 354 -9.73 27.32 2.55
CA SER A 354 -9.85 25.89 2.25
C SER A 354 -11.29 25.40 2.16
N ARG A 355 -11.56 24.53 1.19
CA ARG A 355 -12.90 23.98 0.92
C ARG A 355 -12.94 22.47 0.92
N THR A 356 -14.13 21.90 1.03
CA THR A 356 -14.31 20.43 1.13
C THR A 356 -15.18 19.87 0.01
N VAL A 357 -14.82 18.67 -0.45
CA VAL A 357 -15.57 17.85 -1.41
C VAL A 357 -15.93 16.53 -0.75
N PHE A 358 -17.18 16.09 -0.86
CA PHE A 358 -17.59 14.77 -0.38
C PHE A 358 -17.32 13.69 -1.43
N LEU A 359 -16.79 12.56 -0.98
CA LEU A 359 -16.42 11.42 -1.81
C LEU A 359 -17.28 10.22 -1.44
N GLN A 360 -17.71 9.45 -2.44
CA GLN A 360 -18.51 8.25 -2.25
C GLN A 360 -17.99 7.08 -3.09
N LEU A 361 -18.12 5.88 -2.52
CA LEU A 361 -17.99 4.59 -3.18
C LEU A 361 -19.36 3.90 -3.17
N ALA A 362 -19.77 3.35 -4.31
CA ALA A 362 -21.04 2.65 -4.48
C ALA A 362 -20.95 1.61 -5.61
N ASN A 363 -22.02 0.82 -5.80
CA ASN A 363 -22.18 -0.11 -6.93
C ASN A 363 -20.99 -1.06 -7.09
N THR A 364 -20.71 -1.84 -6.06
CA THR A 364 -19.67 -2.86 -6.10
C THR A 364 -20.07 -4.03 -7.01
N THR A 365 -19.07 -4.71 -7.59
CA THR A 365 -19.26 -5.97 -8.32
C THR A 365 -18.17 -6.97 -7.96
N GLY A 366 -18.40 -8.26 -8.28
CA GLY A 366 -17.46 -9.33 -7.97
C GLY A 366 -17.56 -9.87 -6.55
N GLY A 367 -18.74 -9.75 -5.91
CA GLY A 367 -18.96 -10.13 -4.52
C GLY A 367 -18.11 -9.30 -3.57
N ALA A 368 -18.12 -7.99 -3.78
CA ALA A 368 -17.35 -7.06 -2.98
C ALA A 368 -18.27 -6.21 -2.12
N SER A 369 -17.95 -6.10 -0.84
CA SER A 369 -18.62 -5.24 0.11
C SER A 369 -17.87 -3.92 0.31
N LEU A 370 -18.50 -2.97 1.01
CA LEU A 370 -17.93 -1.66 1.30
C LEU A 370 -17.68 -1.50 2.80
N ALA A 371 -16.43 -1.31 3.19
CA ALA A 371 -16.10 -0.93 4.56
C ALA A 371 -16.34 0.57 4.80
N ARG A 372 -15.42 1.42 4.30
CA ARG A 372 -15.61 2.88 4.32
C ARG A 372 -15.96 3.38 2.93
N SER A 373 -17.25 3.62 2.72
CA SER A 373 -17.83 4.10 1.47
C SER A 373 -17.88 5.61 1.32
N SER A 374 -17.52 6.39 2.36
CA SER A 374 -17.51 7.84 2.30
C SER A 374 -16.23 8.44 2.90
N ALA A 375 -15.79 9.55 2.32
CA ALA A 375 -14.66 10.34 2.79
C ALA A 375 -14.84 11.82 2.38
N VAL A 376 -13.99 12.69 2.91
CA VAL A 376 -13.91 14.10 2.54
C VAL A 376 -12.55 14.38 1.93
N MET A 377 -12.51 15.21 0.89
CA MET A 377 -11.27 15.83 0.41
C MET A 377 -11.30 17.31 0.77
N THR A 378 -10.27 17.78 1.46
CA THR A 378 -10.01 19.20 1.73
C THR A 378 -9.06 19.74 0.67
N ILE A 379 -9.52 20.75 -0.05
CA ILE A 379 -8.73 21.55 -0.98
C ILE A 379 -8.19 22.73 -0.16
N GLU A 380 -6.88 22.74 0.08
CA GLU A 380 -6.17 23.83 0.75
C GLU A 380 -5.89 24.95 -0.24
N ASP A 381 -6.42 26.12 0.09
CA ASP A 381 -6.26 27.34 -0.68
C ASP A 381 -4.91 27.98 -0.36
N ASN A 382 -4.13 28.29 -1.39
CA ASN A 382 -2.79 28.86 -1.27
C ASN A 382 -2.67 30.27 -1.86
N ASP A 383 -3.80 30.89 -2.20
CA ASP A 383 -3.84 32.17 -2.86
C ASP A 383 -4.02 33.34 -1.89
N PRO A 384 -3.50 34.54 -2.23
CA PRO A 384 -3.69 35.73 -1.41
C PRO A 384 -5.16 36.17 -1.40
N THR A 385 -5.65 36.55 -0.22
CA THR A 385 -7.00 37.11 -0.05
C THR A 385 -7.02 38.55 -0.55
N VAL A 386 -8.00 38.91 -1.39
CA VAL A 386 -8.21 40.32 -1.79
C VAL A 386 -9.19 40.98 -0.82
N VAL A 387 -8.75 42.04 -0.15
CA VAL A 387 -9.59 42.82 0.78
C VAL A 387 -9.70 44.26 0.29
N ASP A 388 -10.93 44.74 0.16
CA ASP A 388 -11.21 46.12 -0.22
C ASP A 388 -11.33 47.03 1.01
N TYR A 389 -10.70 48.19 0.94
CA TYR A 389 -10.82 49.24 1.95
C TYR A 389 -11.12 50.58 1.31
N VAL A 390 -11.95 51.41 1.96
CA VAL A 390 -12.41 52.71 1.42
C VAL A 390 -12.17 53.83 2.43
N TRP A 391 -11.60 54.93 1.96
CA TRP A 391 -11.46 56.19 2.72
C TRP A 391 -12.06 57.33 1.93
N SER A 392 -12.74 58.24 2.62
CA SER A 392 -13.27 59.47 2.04
C SER A 392 -12.73 60.68 2.78
N SER A 393 -12.47 61.76 2.04
CA SER A 393 -12.08 63.03 2.63
C SER A 393 -13.26 63.70 3.34
N GLY A 394 -14.48 63.48 2.85
CA GLY A 394 -15.75 64.06 3.35
C GLY A 394 -15.87 65.59 3.20
N ASN A 395 -14.77 66.29 3.05
CA ASN A 395 -14.69 67.74 2.90
C ASN A 395 -14.78 68.16 1.43
N ALA A 396 -15.52 69.23 1.18
CA ALA A 396 -15.64 69.81 -0.16
C ALA A 396 -14.30 70.31 -0.70
N ILE A 397 -14.09 70.15 -2.01
CA ILE A 397 -12.98 70.78 -2.75
C ILE A 397 -13.56 71.84 -3.67
N VAL A 398 -13.24 73.10 -3.42
CA VAL A 398 -13.63 74.21 -4.30
C VAL A 398 -12.62 74.29 -5.45
N LEU A 399 -13.10 74.17 -6.68
CA LEU A 399 -12.31 74.27 -7.91
C LEU A 399 -12.35 75.75 -8.33
N ASN A 400 -11.31 76.48 -7.93
CA ASN A 400 -11.24 77.94 -8.09
C ASN A 400 -10.98 78.33 -9.54
N ASN A 401 -11.68 79.35 -10.00
CA ASN A 401 -11.57 79.85 -11.36
C ASN A 401 -10.12 80.21 -11.76
N GLY A 402 -9.58 79.51 -12.76
CA GLY A 402 -8.27 79.76 -13.34
C GLY A 402 -7.11 79.65 -12.34
N SER A 403 -7.25 78.86 -11.27
CA SER A 403 -6.24 78.71 -10.23
C SER A 403 -6.29 77.34 -9.54
N VAL A 404 -5.37 77.13 -8.58
CA VAL A 404 -5.36 75.94 -7.74
C VAL A 404 -6.63 75.84 -6.89
N ALA A 405 -7.10 74.63 -6.63
CA ALA A 405 -8.27 74.37 -5.80
C ALA A 405 -8.09 74.82 -4.33
N SER A 406 -9.17 74.76 -3.54
CA SER A 406 -9.13 74.96 -2.09
C SER A 406 -9.90 73.82 -1.39
N PRO A 407 -9.25 72.99 -0.57
CA PRO A 407 -7.81 72.99 -0.24
C PRO A 407 -6.92 72.49 -1.39
N TYR A 408 -5.63 72.88 -1.39
CA TYR A 408 -4.60 72.41 -2.32
C TYR A 408 -3.30 72.08 -1.58
N PRO A 409 -2.95 70.80 -1.38
CA PRO A 409 -3.72 69.60 -1.75
C PRO A 409 -4.93 69.33 -0.84
N ALA A 410 -5.89 68.56 -1.35
CA ALA A 410 -6.86 67.86 -0.52
C ALA A 410 -6.25 66.55 0.02
N LEU A 411 -6.47 66.23 1.30
CA LEU A 411 -5.77 65.14 1.99
C LEU A 411 -6.70 63.98 2.36
N ILE A 412 -6.18 62.76 2.27
CA ILE A 412 -6.70 61.56 2.94
C ILE A 412 -5.53 60.90 3.69
N THR A 413 -5.72 60.55 4.96
CA THR A 413 -4.71 59.81 5.74
C THR A 413 -5.17 58.38 5.94
N VAL A 414 -4.34 57.43 5.51
CA VAL A 414 -4.60 56.00 5.56
C VAL A 414 -3.73 55.39 6.65
N VAL A 415 -4.32 54.60 7.55
CA VAL A 415 -3.63 53.99 8.70
C VAL A 415 -4.15 52.58 8.92
N GLY A 416 -3.25 51.65 9.27
CA GLY A 416 -3.58 50.30 9.71
C GLY A 416 -4.05 49.36 8.61
N VAL A 417 -3.70 49.62 7.35
CA VAL A 417 -4.10 48.77 6.21
C VAL A 417 -3.02 47.72 5.93
N PRO A 418 -3.32 46.43 6.08
CA PRO A 418 -2.42 45.35 5.72
C PRO A 418 -2.49 45.05 4.21
N GLY A 419 -1.54 44.26 3.74
CA GLY A 419 -1.31 43.92 2.34
C GLY A 419 -0.49 44.92 1.54
N ALA A 420 -0.37 44.64 0.26
CA ALA A 420 0.10 45.57 -0.76
C ALA A 420 -1.05 45.94 -1.69
N ILE A 421 -1.05 47.18 -2.20
CA ILE A 421 -2.07 47.64 -3.14
C ILE A 421 -2.03 46.75 -4.39
N SER A 422 -3.17 46.19 -4.77
CA SER A 422 -3.38 45.51 -6.05
C SER A 422 -4.28 46.28 -7.00
N ASN A 423 -5.11 47.18 -6.47
CA ASN A 423 -5.87 48.16 -7.26
C ASN A 423 -6.09 49.45 -6.45
N VAL A 424 -6.17 50.58 -7.15
CA VAL A 424 -6.59 51.89 -6.60
C VAL A 424 -7.70 52.46 -7.45
N ALA A 425 -8.85 52.76 -6.83
CA ALA A 425 -9.92 53.50 -7.46
C ALA A 425 -10.15 54.84 -6.74
N LEU A 426 -10.15 55.93 -7.51
CA LEU A 426 -10.41 57.29 -7.03
C LEU A 426 -11.82 57.72 -7.42
N THR A 427 -12.68 58.03 -6.46
CA THR A 427 -14.04 58.54 -6.74
C THR A 427 -14.14 60.02 -6.38
N LEU A 428 -14.66 60.84 -7.29
CA LEU A 428 -15.06 62.22 -7.02
C LEU A 428 -16.58 62.27 -6.83
N SER A 429 -17.03 62.74 -5.68
CA SER A 429 -18.44 62.68 -5.29
C SER A 429 -19.13 64.03 -5.42
N ASN A 430 -20.27 64.07 -6.13
CA ASN A 430 -21.04 65.29 -6.43
C ASN A 430 -20.20 66.38 -7.13
N PHE A 431 -19.42 65.98 -8.12
CA PHE A 431 -18.64 66.84 -9.00
C PHE A 431 -19.54 67.78 -9.82
N THR A 432 -19.29 69.07 -9.73
CA THR A 432 -19.93 70.13 -10.52
C THR A 432 -18.84 71.01 -11.10
N HIS A 433 -18.85 71.26 -12.40
CA HIS A 433 -17.89 72.16 -13.06
C HIS A 433 -18.47 72.74 -14.34
N SER A 434 -18.21 74.01 -14.64
CA SER A 434 -18.75 74.67 -15.84
C SER A 434 -18.05 74.28 -17.14
N MET A 435 -16.76 73.90 -17.09
CA MET A 435 -16.00 73.39 -18.25
C MET A 435 -14.98 72.32 -17.80
N PRO A 436 -15.36 71.04 -17.64
CA PRO A 436 -14.49 70.01 -17.05
C PRO A 436 -13.14 69.80 -17.76
N SER A 437 -13.06 70.07 -19.07
CA SER A 437 -11.81 69.95 -19.85
C SER A 437 -10.68 70.86 -19.37
N GLY A 438 -11.00 71.90 -18.60
CA GLY A 438 -9.99 72.80 -18.01
C GLY A 438 -9.42 72.31 -16.68
N LEU A 439 -9.94 71.20 -16.13
CA LEU A 439 -9.54 70.69 -14.84
C LEU A 439 -8.45 69.61 -14.98
N ASP A 440 -7.34 69.84 -14.30
CA ASP A 440 -6.25 68.91 -14.15
C ASP A 440 -6.16 68.38 -12.71
N LEU A 441 -6.07 67.07 -12.58
CA LEU A 441 -6.02 66.34 -11.31
C LEU A 441 -4.77 65.46 -11.22
N LEU A 442 -4.02 65.63 -10.14
CA LEU A 442 -2.84 64.83 -9.81
C LEU A 442 -3.06 64.13 -8.47
N LEU A 443 -3.01 62.80 -8.49
CA LEU A 443 -3.03 61.97 -7.28
C LEU A 443 -1.60 61.62 -6.88
N VAL A 444 -1.25 61.83 -5.61
CA VAL A 444 0.07 61.53 -5.05
C VAL A 444 -0.06 60.63 -3.83
N GLY A 445 0.62 59.50 -3.89
CA GLY A 445 0.71 58.51 -2.82
C GLY A 445 1.71 58.89 -1.72
N PRO A 446 1.66 58.21 -0.57
CA PRO A 446 2.44 58.55 0.62
C PRO A 446 3.96 58.41 0.44
N GLN A 447 4.41 57.59 -0.51
CA GLN A 447 5.84 57.38 -0.78
C GLN A 447 6.31 58.20 -2.00
N GLY A 448 5.52 59.17 -2.46
CA GLY A 448 5.86 60.09 -3.55
C GLY A 448 5.51 59.59 -4.95
N GLN A 449 4.92 58.39 -5.09
CA GLN A 449 4.33 57.96 -6.35
C GLN A 449 3.24 58.95 -6.78
N SER A 450 3.12 59.22 -8.08
CA SER A 450 2.15 60.20 -8.55
C SER A 450 1.65 59.88 -9.96
N VAL A 451 0.40 60.23 -10.25
CA VAL A 451 -0.26 60.01 -11.55
C VAL A 451 -1.25 61.14 -11.84
N VAL A 452 -1.24 61.62 -13.08
CA VAL A 452 -2.27 62.54 -13.57
C VAL A 452 -3.51 61.72 -13.91
N VAL A 453 -4.56 61.89 -13.13
CA VAL A 453 -5.76 61.03 -13.21
C VAL A 453 -6.80 61.60 -14.17
N MET A 454 -6.80 62.91 -14.36
CA MET A 454 -7.66 63.63 -15.30
C MET A 454 -6.93 64.88 -15.78
N SER A 455 -6.80 65.07 -17.09
CA SER A 455 -6.34 66.33 -17.68
C SER A 455 -6.86 66.49 -19.11
N GLY A 456 -7.32 67.70 -19.46
CA GLY A 456 -7.84 67.98 -20.79
C GLY A 456 -9.08 67.15 -21.18
N ALA A 457 -9.84 66.65 -20.20
CA ALA A 457 -10.88 65.64 -20.39
C ALA A 457 -12.24 66.08 -19.82
N GLY A 458 -13.35 65.52 -20.35
CA GLY A 458 -14.71 65.81 -19.88
C GLY A 458 -15.45 66.93 -20.61
N GLY A 459 -14.86 67.45 -21.69
CA GLY A 459 -15.48 68.43 -22.58
C GLY A 459 -15.71 69.83 -21.97
N THR A 460 -16.35 70.69 -22.76
CA THR A 460 -16.60 72.11 -22.41
C THR A 460 -18.00 72.36 -21.87
N ASN A 461 -18.83 71.33 -21.77
CA ASN A 461 -20.21 71.46 -21.28
C ASN A 461 -20.22 71.42 -19.75
N ALA A 462 -21.06 72.27 -19.14
CA ALA A 462 -21.23 72.26 -17.70
C ALA A 462 -21.83 70.94 -17.21
N VAL A 463 -21.32 70.44 -16.09
CA VAL A 463 -21.83 69.25 -15.40
C VAL A 463 -22.15 69.60 -13.96
N ALA A 464 -23.18 68.95 -13.39
CA ALA A 464 -23.63 69.20 -12.03
C ALA A 464 -23.98 67.90 -11.33
N GLY A 465 -23.43 67.71 -10.12
CA GLY A 465 -23.72 66.57 -9.26
C GLY A 465 -23.29 65.20 -9.80
N VAL A 466 -22.30 65.16 -10.69
CA VAL A 466 -21.81 63.90 -11.26
C VAL A 466 -20.91 63.19 -10.25
N THR A 467 -21.06 61.89 -10.08
CA THR A 467 -20.15 61.06 -9.29
C THR A 467 -19.52 60.03 -10.20
N PHE A 468 -18.20 60.08 -10.34
CA PHE A 468 -17.47 59.17 -11.21
C PHE A 468 -16.21 58.64 -10.52
N THR A 469 -15.79 57.45 -10.97
CA THR A 469 -14.63 56.74 -10.42
C THR A 469 -13.55 56.61 -11.49
N LEU A 470 -12.30 56.83 -11.11
CA LEU A 470 -11.11 56.64 -11.92
C LEU A 470 -10.40 55.37 -11.45
N ASP A 471 -10.34 54.37 -12.33
CA ASP A 471 -9.80 53.03 -12.07
C ASP A 471 -9.23 52.46 -13.37
N ASP A 472 -8.03 51.88 -13.34
CA ASP A 472 -7.38 51.30 -14.52
C ASP A 472 -8.20 50.13 -15.13
N LEU A 473 -9.00 49.45 -14.32
CA LEU A 473 -9.89 48.36 -14.72
C LEU A 473 -11.20 48.83 -15.34
N ALA A 474 -11.47 50.14 -15.37
CA ALA A 474 -12.68 50.68 -15.99
C ALA A 474 -12.69 50.41 -17.51
N PRO A 475 -13.88 50.23 -18.12
CA PRO A 475 -13.99 49.78 -19.50
C PRO A 475 -13.64 50.86 -20.54
N VAL A 476 -13.66 52.14 -20.17
CA VAL A 476 -13.54 53.28 -21.11
C VAL A 476 -12.72 54.43 -20.50
N HIS A 477 -12.03 55.23 -21.33
CA HIS A 477 -11.40 56.49 -20.90
C HIS A 477 -12.43 57.61 -20.75
N ILE A 478 -12.06 58.68 -20.02
CA ILE A 478 -12.87 59.89 -19.96
C ILE A 478 -12.98 60.47 -21.40
N PRO A 479 -14.18 60.84 -21.87
CA PRO A 479 -14.32 61.42 -23.21
C PRO A 479 -13.62 62.79 -23.29
N GLN A 480 -12.92 63.07 -24.38
CA GLN A 480 -12.24 64.36 -24.58
C GLN A 480 -13.24 65.53 -24.70
N ALA A 481 -14.32 65.35 -25.48
CA ALA A 481 -15.30 66.41 -25.80
C ALA A 481 -16.76 66.08 -25.37
N GLY A 482 -17.02 64.88 -24.88
CA GLY A 482 -18.35 64.45 -24.42
C GLY A 482 -18.64 64.82 -22.96
N PRO A 483 -19.92 64.83 -22.53
CA PRO A 483 -20.27 65.17 -21.15
C PRO A 483 -19.79 64.09 -20.17
N LEU A 484 -19.26 64.51 -19.01
CA LEU A 484 -19.04 63.60 -17.89
C LEU A 484 -20.38 63.12 -17.33
N VAL A 485 -20.51 61.80 -17.18
CA VAL A 485 -21.67 61.15 -16.57
C VAL A 485 -21.24 60.22 -15.43
N ASN A 486 -22.20 59.80 -14.60
CA ASN A 486 -21.97 58.85 -13.51
C ASN A 486 -21.51 57.50 -14.07
N ALA A 487 -20.21 57.22 -13.99
CA ALA A 487 -19.60 55.99 -14.49
C ALA A 487 -18.20 55.80 -13.89
N SER A 488 -17.58 54.66 -14.21
CA SER A 488 -16.15 54.45 -14.01
C SER A 488 -15.40 54.69 -15.32
N TYR A 489 -14.29 55.41 -15.24
CA TYR A 489 -13.39 55.69 -16.35
C TYR A 489 -11.95 55.30 -16.00
N LYS A 490 -11.14 55.02 -17.01
CA LYS A 490 -9.68 54.94 -16.86
C LYS A 490 -9.11 56.32 -16.58
N THR A 491 -7.96 56.38 -15.92
CA THR A 491 -7.16 57.62 -15.87
C THR A 491 -6.94 58.13 -17.29
N THR A 492 -7.02 59.46 -17.45
CA THR A 492 -7.04 60.06 -18.78
C THR A 492 -6.35 61.42 -18.76
N SER A 493 -5.28 61.58 -19.54
CA SER A 493 -4.62 62.86 -19.79
C SER A 493 -4.53 63.11 -21.30
N TYR A 494 -5.31 64.06 -21.82
CA TYR A 494 -5.19 64.52 -23.22
C TYR A 494 -4.27 65.72 -23.39
N ALA A 495 -3.89 66.41 -22.29
CA ALA A 495 -2.97 67.53 -22.36
C ALA A 495 -1.54 67.07 -22.70
N THR A 496 -0.83 67.92 -23.46
CA THR A 496 0.57 67.67 -23.86
C THR A 496 1.57 68.13 -22.81
N THR A 497 1.14 68.99 -21.89
CA THR A 497 1.90 69.46 -20.73
C THR A 497 0.93 69.62 -19.57
N ASN A 498 1.31 69.13 -18.39
CA ASN A 498 0.54 69.27 -17.15
C ASN A 498 1.34 70.10 -16.16
N PHE A 499 0.77 71.19 -15.63
CA PHE A 499 1.45 72.07 -14.68
C PHE A 499 0.72 72.14 -13.34
N PHE A 500 1.38 71.63 -12.29
CA PHE A 500 0.90 71.70 -10.91
C PHE A 500 1.83 72.60 -10.08
N PRO A 501 1.39 73.79 -9.65
CA PRO A 501 2.19 74.68 -8.80
C PRO A 501 2.61 74.05 -7.47
N ALA A 502 3.68 74.56 -6.85
CA ALA A 502 4.05 74.18 -5.49
C ALA A 502 2.84 74.40 -4.53
N PRO A 503 2.55 73.47 -3.59
CA PRO A 503 3.44 72.42 -3.09
C PRO A 503 3.36 71.07 -3.82
N ALA A 504 2.75 70.97 -5.01
CA ALA A 504 2.74 69.74 -5.79
C ALA A 504 4.16 69.30 -6.19
N PRO A 505 4.44 67.97 -6.28
CA PRO A 505 5.72 67.47 -6.75
C PRO A 505 5.95 67.82 -8.22
N THR A 506 7.20 68.01 -8.61
CA THR A 506 7.58 68.14 -10.02
C THR A 506 7.56 66.78 -10.71
N GLY A 507 7.12 66.74 -11.97
CA GLY A 507 7.12 65.51 -12.77
C GLY A 507 8.52 64.91 -13.02
N PRO A 508 8.59 63.74 -13.69
CA PRO A 508 7.51 63.11 -14.45
C PRO A 508 6.46 62.41 -13.58
N PHE A 509 5.20 62.42 -14.03
CA PHE A 509 4.09 61.71 -13.40
C PHE A 509 3.84 60.37 -14.11
N GLY A 510 3.30 59.40 -13.39
CA GLY A 510 2.85 58.12 -13.94
C GLY A 510 1.70 58.28 -14.93
N ALA A 511 1.51 57.27 -15.78
CA ALA A 511 0.45 57.23 -16.78
C ALA A 511 -0.87 56.64 -16.24
N ASP A 512 -0.77 55.64 -15.35
CA ASP A 512 -1.90 54.84 -14.85
C ASP A 512 -1.82 54.66 -13.32
N MET A 513 -2.93 54.27 -12.68
CA MET A 513 -3.00 54.01 -11.22
C MET A 513 -2.07 52.86 -10.79
N SER A 514 -1.66 52.00 -11.72
CA SER A 514 -0.66 50.95 -11.50
C SER A 514 0.67 51.41 -10.90
N VAL A 515 0.98 52.72 -10.96
CA VAL A 515 2.12 53.31 -10.22
C VAL A 515 2.06 53.07 -8.71
N PHE A 516 0.88 52.78 -8.17
CA PHE A 516 0.68 52.49 -6.76
C PHE A 516 0.71 50.99 -6.43
N TYR A 517 0.72 50.09 -7.41
CA TYR A 517 0.61 48.64 -7.16
C TYR A 517 1.87 48.09 -6.48
N GLY A 518 1.68 47.12 -5.59
CA GLY A 518 2.74 46.54 -4.75
C GLY A 518 3.19 47.44 -3.60
N SER A 519 2.67 48.68 -3.51
CA SER A 519 3.09 49.64 -2.50
C SER A 519 2.24 49.57 -1.23
N ASN A 520 2.78 50.06 -0.11
CA ASN A 520 2.07 50.22 1.15
C ASN A 520 1.13 51.46 1.07
N PRO A 521 -0.18 51.31 1.32
CA PRO A 521 -1.14 52.41 1.23
C PRO A 521 -1.11 53.36 2.43
N ASN A 522 -0.47 52.99 3.54
CA ASN A 522 -0.47 53.76 4.78
C ASN A 522 0.33 55.07 4.63
N GLY A 523 -0.23 56.16 5.13
CA GLY A 523 0.33 57.50 5.05
C GLY A 523 -0.63 58.53 4.44
N VAL A 524 -0.09 59.70 4.09
CA VAL A 524 -0.89 60.82 3.57
C VAL A 524 -0.96 60.77 2.05
N TRP A 525 -2.16 60.58 1.54
CA TRP A 525 -2.52 60.74 0.13
C TRP A 525 -2.96 62.18 -0.16
N ARG A 526 -2.57 62.68 -1.33
CA ARG A 526 -2.79 64.08 -1.73
C ARG A 526 -3.44 64.12 -3.11
N LEU A 527 -4.56 64.83 -3.21
CA LEU A 527 -5.17 65.18 -4.49
C LEU A 527 -4.94 66.66 -4.76
N TYR A 528 -4.20 66.94 -5.82
CA TYR A 528 -3.99 68.29 -6.33
C TYR A 528 -4.94 68.52 -7.50
N ALA A 529 -5.61 69.68 -7.50
CA ALA A 529 -6.54 70.06 -8.54
C ALA A 529 -6.24 71.49 -8.99
N VAL A 530 -6.16 71.70 -10.31
CA VAL A 530 -5.89 73.00 -10.94
C VAL A 530 -6.92 73.21 -12.04
N ASP A 531 -7.64 74.32 -11.99
CA ASP A 531 -8.47 74.76 -13.12
C ASP A 531 -7.64 75.73 -13.96
N GLU A 532 -7.34 75.35 -15.20
CA GLU A 532 -6.50 76.12 -16.12
C GLU A 532 -7.31 77.15 -16.93
N VAL A 533 -8.64 77.13 -16.87
CA VAL A 533 -9.50 77.96 -17.72
C VAL A 533 -10.12 79.11 -16.94
N THR A 534 -9.76 80.34 -17.31
CA THR A 534 -10.39 81.53 -16.75
C THR A 534 -11.87 81.62 -17.18
N GLY A 535 -12.77 81.76 -16.22
CA GLY A 535 -14.23 81.74 -16.40
C GLY A 535 -14.87 80.39 -16.09
N ALA A 536 -14.08 79.34 -15.87
CA ALA A 536 -14.56 78.06 -15.36
C ALA A 536 -14.47 78.02 -13.82
N ALA A 537 -15.35 77.27 -13.17
CA ALA A 537 -15.27 77.01 -11.73
C ALA A 537 -16.12 75.79 -11.39
N GLY A 538 -15.88 75.22 -10.22
CA GLY A 538 -16.65 74.10 -9.76
C GLY A 538 -16.47 73.75 -8.30
N VAL A 539 -17.05 72.63 -7.91
CA VAL A 539 -16.96 72.08 -6.57
C VAL A 539 -17.11 70.57 -6.61
N ILE A 540 -16.34 69.90 -5.76
CA ILE A 540 -16.53 68.49 -5.43
C ILE A 540 -17.15 68.47 -4.03
N THR A 541 -18.47 68.55 -3.97
CA THR A 541 -19.20 68.90 -2.73
C THR A 541 -18.93 67.92 -1.59
N ASN A 542 -18.79 66.63 -1.91
CA ASN A 542 -18.54 65.59 -0.92
C ASN A 542 -17.07 65.16 -0.88
N GLY A 543 -16.20 65.90 -1.55
CA GLY A 543 -14.80 65.56 -1.69
C GLY A 543 -14.56 64.29 -2.50
N TRP A 544 -13.49 63.60 -2.15
CA TRP A 544 -12.97 62.46 -2.90
C TRP A 544 -12.81 61.25 -1.98
N SER A 545 -12.79 60.06 -2.57
CA SER A 545 -12.52 58.83 -1.86
C SER A 545 -11.55 57.94 -2.63
N LEU A 546 -10.76 57.17 -1.88
CA LEU A 546 -9.91 56.11 -2.39
C LEU A 546 -10.47 54.78 -1.95
N LYS A 547 -10.62 53.86 -2.90
CA LYS A 547 -10.78 52.44 -2.65
C LYS A 547 -9.47 51.74 -3.00
N PHE A 548 -8.88 51.03 -2.04
CA PHE A 548 -7.78 50.12 -2.31
C PHE A 548 -8.29 48.70 -2.29
N SER A 549 -7.95 47.92 -3.32
CA SER A 549 -7.94 46.47 -3.21
C SER A 549 -6.56 46.06 -2.76
N MET A 550 -6.48 45.29 -1.68
CA MET A 550 -5.24 44.87 -1.06
C MET A 550 -5.06 43.38 -1.31
N LEU A 551 -3.90 42.97 -1.81
CA LEU A 551 -3.46 41.59 -1.75
C LEU A 551 -2.89 41.36 -0.34
N VAL A 552 -3.65 40.62 0.48
CA VAL A 552 -3.20 40.14 1.77
C VAL A 552 -2.75 38.69 1.57
N PRO A 553 -1.48 38.36 1.77
CA PRO A 553 -1.03 36.97 1.66
C PRO A 553 -1.85 36.05 2.59
N ALA A 554 -2.24 34.85 2.13
CA ALA A 554 -2.97 33.87 2.96
C ALA A 554 -2.24 33.51 4.26
N LEU A 555 -0.91 33.66 4.28
CA LEU A 555 -0.06 33.43 5.43
C LEU A 555 0.90 34.61 5.60
N THR A 556 0.95 35.15 6.82
CA THR A 556 1.60 36.43 7.11
C THR A 556 2.47 36.30 8.35
N ASN A 557 3.55 37.08 8.39
CA ASN A 557 4.28 37.31 9.63
C ASN A 557 3.74 38.59 10.29
N ASP A 558 3.94 38.75 11.59
CA ASP A 558 3.59 39.97 12.32
C ASP A 558 4.65 40.15 13.40
N LEU A 559 5.68 40.97 13.11
CA LEU A 559 6.82 41.16 14.00
C LEU A 559 6.58 42.32 14.96
N VAL A 560 6.12 41.99 16.15
CA VAL A 560 5.90 42.98 17.21
C VAL A 560 7.19 43.21 17.98
N VAL A 561 7.57 44.47 18.20
CA VAL A 561 8.70 44.85 19.07
C VAL A 561 8.18 45.41 20.38
N ALA A 562 8.77 44.93 21.48
CA ALA A 562 8.64 45.55 22.79
C ALA A 562 10.03 45.85 23.35
N VAL A 563 10.20 47.01 23.98
CA VAL A 563 11.42 47.36 24.71
C VAL A 563 11.05 47.73 26.13
N SER A 564 11.88 47.30 27.08
CA SER A 564 11.73 47.56 28.50
C SER A 564 13.11 47.76 29.10
N GLY A 565 13.17 48.26 30.34
CA GLY A 565 14.40 48.13 31.10
C GLY A 565 14.14 47.87 32.58
N SER A 566 15.21 47.51 33.29
CA SER A 566 15.15 46.95 34.65
C SER A 566 14.64 47.88 35.77
N ALA A 567 14.39 49.16 35.49
CA ALA A 567 13.96 50.22 36.42
C ALA A 567 13.63 51.52 35.67
N ASP A 568 12.75 52.35 36.21
CA ASP A 568 12.38 53.63 35.58
C ASP A 568 13.39 54.76 35.89
N THR A 569 14.17 54.60 36.95
CA THR A 569 15.20 55.55 37.41
C THR A 569 16.50 54.84 37.78
N VAL A 570 17.64 55.41 37.40
CA VAL A 570 18.98 54.86 37.69
C VAL A 570 19.96 55.97 38.07
N ASN A 571 20.90 55.66 38.98
CA ASN A 571 21.97 56.59 39.34
C ASN A 571 23.07 56.59 38.27
N VAL A 572 23.68 57.76 38.01
CA VAL A 572 24.91 57.86 37.19
C VAL A 572 25.95 56.85 37.70
N GLY A 573 26.57 56.11 36.78
CA GLY A 573 27.58 55.10 37.10
C GLY A 573 27.05 53.74 37.57
N SER A 574 25.73 53.59 37.78
CA SER A 574 25.13 52.29 38.12
C SER A 574 24.78 51.48 36.87
N ASN A 575 25.01 50.16 36.92
CA ASN A 575 24.65 49.27 35.83
C ASN A 575 23.13 49.06 35.76
N TYR A 576 22.63 48.97 34.53
CA TYR A 576 21.22 48.77 34.23
C TYR A 576 21.04 48.00 32.93
N THR A 577 19.95 47.23 32.79
CA THR A 577 19.71 46.43 31.58
C THR A 577 18.46 46.89 30.82
N TYR A 578 18.63 47.18 29.53
CA TYR A 578 17.54 47.21 28.55
C TYR A 578 17.29 45.80 28.01
N THR A 579 16.02 45.45 27.80
CA THR A 579 15.61 44.22 27.14
C THR A 579 14.69 44.57 25.98
N ALA A 580 15.18 44.36 24.76
CA ALA A 580 14.38 44.37 23.56
C ALA A 580 13.87 42.96 23.27
N ALA A 581 12.59 42.82 22.91
CA ALA A 581 11.95 41.57 22.55
C ALA A 581 11.25 41.73 21.19
N VAL A 582 11.47 40.77 20.30
CA VAL A 582 10.76 40.63 19.03
C VAL A 582 9.87 39.40 19.14
N PHE A 583 8.58 39.56 18.85
CA PHE A 583 7.60 38.48 18.81
C PHE A 583 7.16 38.26 17.37
N ASN A 584 6.86 37.02 17.00
CA ASN A 584 6.14 36.73 15.78
C ASN A 584 4.72 36.30 16.12
N THR A 585 3.76 37.21 15.97
CA THR A 585 2.32 36.98 16.20
C THR A 585 1.58 36.55 14.93
N GLY A 586 2.29 36.37 13.81
CA GLY A 586 1.75 35.93 12.53
C GLY A 586 1.50 34.43 12.44
N SER A 587 1.01 33.98 11.28
CA SER A 587 0.63 32.59 11.00
C SER A 587 1.74 31.76 10.31
N ARG A 588 2.92 32.33 10.05
CA ARG A 588 4.09 31.62 9.51
C ARG A 588 5.39 32.01 10.25
N PRO A 589 6.47 31.20 10.22
CA PRO A 589 7.76 31.62 10.75
C PRO A 589 8.34 32.84 10.02
N ALA A 590 9.01 33.72 10.77
CA ALA A 590 9.74 34.88 10.26
C ALA A 590 11.21 34.58 10.08
N ASN A 591 11.72 34.70 8.86
CA ASN A 591 13.10 34.43 8.51
C ASN A 591 13.88 35.72 8.30
N ASN A 592 15.21 35.61 8.44
CA ASN A 592 16.17 36.72 8.30
C ASN A 592 15.79 37.96 9.12
N VAL A 593 15.20 37.74 10.30
CA VAL A 593 14.80 38.81 11.20
C VAL A 593 16.04 39.58 11.64
N THR A 594 16.00 40.90 11.47
CA THR A 594 17.07 41.82 11.87
C THR A 594 16.48 42.92 12.74
N LEU A 595 17.03 43.08 13.94
CA LEU A 595 16.67 44.10 14.90
C LEU A 595 17.72 45.21 14.89
N PHE A 596 17.28 46.45 14.79
CA PHE A 596 18.10 47.65 14.93
C PHE A 596 17.80 48.27 16.30
N ASN A 597 18.85 48.59 17.05
CA ASN A 597 18.73 49.20 18.36
C ASN A 597 19.67 50.41 18.44
N VAL A 598 19.11 51.55 18.84
CA VAL A 598 19.79 52.83 18.93
C VAL A 598 19.69 53.33 20.37
N LEU A 599 20.83 53.39 21.03
CA LEU A 599 20.96 53.91 22.39
C LEU A 599 21.23 55.42 22.38
N SER A 600 20.67 56.14 23.33
CA SER A 600 20.97 57.57 23.53
C SER A 600 22.46 57.79 23.84
N PRO A 601 23.08 58.89 23.37
CA PRO A 601 24.46 59.25 23.71
C PRO A 601 24.70 59.31 25.23
N GLY A 602 25.89 58.88 25.67
CA GLY A 602 26.27 58.87 27.09
C GLY A 602 25.99 57.57 27.85
N LEU A 603 25.51 56.53 27.15
CA LEU A 603 25.43 55.16 27.66
C LEU A 603 26.68 54.36 27.26
N VAL A 604 27.37 53.77 28.24
CA VAL A 604 28.46 52.81 28.02
C VAL A 604 27.88 51.41 27.99
N ILE A 605 28.12 50.65 26.92
CA ILE A 605 27.68 49.25 26.81
C ILE A 605 28.69 48.36 27.55
N ASN A 606 28.23 47.66 28.58
CA ASN A 606 29.03 46.71 29.36
C ASN A 606 28.97 45.30 28.78
N SER A 607 27.78 44.85 28.36
CA SER A 607 27.58 43.55 27.72
C SER A 607 26.30 43.51 26.90
N ILE A 608 26.28 42.61 25.90
CA ILE A 608 25.14 42.33 25.05
C ILE A 608 24.90 40.82 25.10
N THR A 609 23.68 40.40 25.44
CA THR A 609 23.30 38.99 25.59
C THR A 609 22.03 38.72 24.79
N PRO A 610 22.15 38.19 23.56
CA PRO A 610 20.99 37.76 22.78
C PRO A 610 20.50 36.38 23.22
N SER A 611 19.19 36.10 23.06
CA SER A 611 18.65 34.74 23.21
C SER A 611 18.94 33.86 22.00
N GLN A 612 19.14 34.46 20.82
CA GLN A 612 19.52 33.81 19.57
C GLN A 612 20.17 34.83 18.62
N GLY A 613 20.91 34.36 17.62
CA GLY A 613 21.49 35.25 16.60
C GLY A 613 22.78 35.95 17.04
N THR A 614 23.22 36.94 16.27
CA THR A 614 24.49 37.64 16.48
C THR A 614 24.32 39.16 16.41
N THR A 615 25.15 39.91 17.13
CA THR A 615 25.06 41.38 17.20
C THR A 615 26.35 42.02 16.73
N THR A 616 26.21 43.06 15.89
CA THR A 616 27.30 43.95 15.49
C THR A 616 27.02 45.36 16.00
N VAL A 617 28.06 46.07 16.43
CA VAL A 617 27.94 47.43 16.96
C VAL A 617 28.75 48.34 16.06
N THR A 618 28.09 49.31 15.40
CA THR A 618 28.74 50.28 14.51
C THR A 618 28.25 51.67 14.83
N ASN A 619 29.16 52.59 15.20
CA ASN A 619 28.84 54.00 15.48
C ASN A 619 27.68 54.23 16.48
N GLY A 620 27.53 53.39 17.49
CA GLY A 620 26.47 53.53 18.52
C GLY A 620 25.12 52.92 18.14
N VAL A 621 24.99 52.34 16.94
CA VAL A 621 23.83 51.54 16.51
C VAL A 621 24.18 50.05 16.62
N LEU A 622 23.33 49.30 17.30
CA LEU A 622 23.40 47.86 17.39
C LEU A 622 22.53 47.25 16.29
N VAL A 623 23.14 46.44 15.42
CA VAL A 623 22.44 45.66 14.41
C VAL A 623 22.51 44.19 14.82
N HIS A 624 21.36 43.62 15.17
CA HIS A 624 21.22 42.27 15.66
C HIS A 624 20.53 41.38 14.63
N SER A 625 21.27 40.45 14.03
CA SER A 625 20.74 39.42 13.14
C SER A 625 20.15 38.30 13.98
N VAL A 626 18.83 38.34 14.18
CA VAL A 626 18.06 37.43 15.03
C VAL A 626 17.89 36.05 14.38
N GLY A 627 17.78 36.00 13.05
CA GLY A 627 17.55 34.75 12.30
C GLY A 627 16.08 34.40 12.16
N VAL A 628 15.70 33.16 12.50
CA VAL A 628 14.32 32.68 12.36
C VAL A 628 13.55 32.79 13.68
N ILE A 629 12.33 33.34 13.66
CA ILE A 629 11.39 33.34 14.79
C ILE A 629 10.14 32.51 14.40
N PRO A 630 9.91 31.33 15.02
CA PRO A 630 8.72 30.51 14.77
C PRO A 630 7.40 31.24 15.07
N VAL A 631 6.28 30.69 14.60
CA VAL A 631 4.93 31.19 14.93
C VAL A 631 4.72 31.21 16.45
N GLY A 632 4.29 32.34 17.00
CA GLY A 632 4.12 32.56 18.44
C GLY A 632 5.45 32.63 19.21
N GLY A 633 6.59 32.58 18.52
CA GLY A 633 7.92 32.63 19.11
C GLY A 633 8.37 34.04 19.45
N ALA A 634 9.43 34.14 20.24
CA ALA A 634 10.05 35.41 20.58
C ALA A 634 11.58 35.29 20.67
N ALA A 635 12.28 36.38 20.34
CA ALA A 635 13.71 36.54 20.55
C ALA A 635 13.97 37.80 21.37
N THR A 636 14.98 37.76 22.24
CA THR A 636 15.33 38.89 23.12
C THR A 636 16.78 39.30 22.97
N LEU A 637 17.04 40.59 23.12
CA LEU A 637 18.36 41.19 23.18
C LEU A 637 18.48 41.97 24.49
N ARG A 638 19.31 41.49 25.41
CA ARG A 638 19.60 42.19 26.67
C ARG A 638 20.88 43.00 26.53
N ILE A 639 20.82 44.28 26.88
CA ILE A 639 21.95 45.20 26.79
C ILE A 639 22.17 45.80 28.18
N ASN A 640 23.28 45.43 28.81
CA ASN A 640 23.68 46.01 30.08
C ASN A 640 24.50 47.27 29.81
N VAL A 641 24.08 48.40 30.37
CA VAL A 641 24.66 49.72 30.14
C VAL A 641 24.96 50.45 31.45
N THR A 642 25.83 51.46 31.38
CA THR A 642 26.11 52.41 32.46
C THR A 642 25.96 53.84 31.94
N PRO A 643 25.08 54.67 32.51
CA PRO A 643 24.93 56.07 32.10
C PRO A 643 26.01 56.97 32.73
N LEU A 644 26.54 57.91 31.94
CA LEU A 644 27.61 58.83 32.35
C LEU A 644 27.12 60.21 32.78
N PHE A 645 25.90 60.60 32.41
CA PHE A 645 25.35 61.94 32.65
C PHE A 645 23.92 61.87 33.18
N VAL A 646 23.54 62.84 34.02
CA VAL A 646 22.16 63.05 34.48
C VAL A 646 21.29 63.49 33.29
N GLY A 647 20.05 62.98 33.20
CA GLY A 647 19.13 63.30 32.11
C GLY A 647 18.21 62.14 31.76
N THR A 648 17.73 62.08 30.53
CA THR A 648 16.91 60.96 30.02
C THR A 648 17.78 60.08 29.13
N ALA A 649 17.94 58.82 29.51
CA ALA A 649 18.48 57.78 28.65
C ALA A 649 17.36 57.10 27.87
N SER A 650 17.61 56.65 26.64
CA SER A 650 16.62 55.94 25.84
C SER A 650 17.21 54.79 25.04
N ASP A 651 16.39 53.76 24.84
CA ASP A 651 16.60 52.66 23.90
C ASP A 651 15.48 52.68 22.86
N SER A 652 15.85 52.90 21.59
CA SER A 652 14.93 52.89 20.45
C SER A 652 15.20 51.68 19.57
N VAL A 653 14.18 50.84 19.38
CA VAL A 653 14.30 49.55 18.70
C VAL A 653 13.38 49.51 17.49
N SER A 654 13.85 48.95 16.38
CA SER A 654 13.02 48.57 15.25
C SER A 654 13.39 47.19 14.70
N VAL A 655 12.49 46.54 13.99
CA VAL A 655 12.71 45.21 13.41
C VAL A 655 12.24 45.12 11.97
N ILE A 656 12.95 44.30 11.19
CA ILE A 656 12.56 43.89 9.84
C ILE A 656 12.69 42.37 9.69
N GLY A 657 11.90 41.77 8.80
CA GLY A 657 12.01 40.37 8.38
C GLY A 657 12.04 40.24 6.86
N ALA A 658 12.31 39.03 6.34
CA ALA A 658 12.28 38.78 4.90
C ALA A 658 10.85 38.67 4.34
N GLU A 659 9.89 38.24 5.16
CA GLU A 659 8.52 38.07 4.75
C GLU A 659 7.68 39.32 4.98
N TYR A 660 6.51 39.31 4.34
CA TYR A 660 5.47 40.30 4.53
C TYR A 660 4.97 40.35 5.98
N ASP A 661 4.97 41.55 6.55
CA ASP A 661 4.52 41.85 7.91
C ASP A 661 3.17 42.59 7.87
N ASN A 662 2.17 42.06 8.58
CA ASN A 662 0.82 42.61 8.59
C ASN A 662 0.67 43.96 9.29
N ASN A 663 1.59 44.32 10.19
CA ASN A 663 1.42 45.50 11.02
C ASN A 663 2.75 46.22 11.29
N LEU A 664 3.32 46.82 10.25
CA LEU A 664 4.55 47.60 10.36
C LEU A 664 4.57 48.69 11.45
N ALA A 665 3.41 49.13 11.95
CA ALA A 665 3.34 50.11 13.04
C ALA A 665 3.82 49.55 14.39
N ASN A 666 3.79 48.22 14.60
CA ASN A 666 4.25 47.57 15.83
C ASN A 666 5.72 47.10 15.74
N ASN A 667 6.39 47.31 14.60
CA ASN A 667 7.78 46.93 14.36
C ASN A 667 8.79 47.89 15.01
N SER A 668 8.34 48.86 15.81
CA SER A 668 9.22 49.79 16.51
C SER A 668 8.70 50.14 17.89
N ALA A 669 9.62 50.35 18.84
CA ALA A 669 9.30 50.72 20.21
C ALA A 669 10.44 51.53 20.84
N VAL A 670 10.12 52.39 21.81
CA VAL A 670 11.10 53.21 22.53
C VAL A 670 10.87 53.12 24.03
N GLN A 671 11.93 52.85 24.78
CA GLN A 671 11.95 52.92 26.25
C GLN A 671 12.79 54.12 26.68
N THR A 672 12.33 54.85 27.70
CA THR A 672 13.10 55.91 28.35
C THR A 672 13.34 55.59 29.83
N THR A 673 14.47 56.07 30.36
CA THR A 673 14.86 55.88 31.76
C THR A 673 15.43 57.19 32.29
N THR A 674 15.00 57.59 33.48
CA THR A 674 15.51 58.82 34.13
C THR A 674 16.84 58.52 34.82
N VAL A 675 17.88 59.29 34.53
CA VAL A 675 19.20 59.18 35.15
C VAL A 675 19.40 60.30 36.16
N VAL A 676 19.65 59.96 37.43
CA VAL A 676 19.83 60.89 38.56
C VAL A 676 21.26 60.82 39.13
N PRO A 677 21.73 61.81 39.93
CA PRO A 677 23.10 61.83 40.47
C PRO A 677 23.43 60.60 41.35
N ALA A 678 24.72 60.22 41.39
CA ALA A 678 25.18 59.14 42.26
C ALA A 678 25.07 59.54 43.75
N GLY A 679 24.17 58.87 44.49
CA GLY A 679 24.01 59.05 45.95
C GLY A 679 22.84 59.93 46.40
N ALA A 680 21.77 60.05 45.59
CA ALA A 680 20.48 60.55 46.04
C ALA A 680 19.66 59.47 46.76
#